data_AF-A0A2E8ATX7-F1
#
_entry.id   AF-A0A2E8ATX7-F1
#
_cell.length_a   1.000
_cell.length_b   1.000
_cell.length_c   1.000
_cell.angle_alpha   90.00
_cell.angle_beta   90.00
_cell.angle_gamma   90.00
#
_symmetry.space_group_name_H-M   'P 1'
#
loop_
_entity.id
_entity.type
_entity.pdbx_description
1 polymer ?
#
loop_
_entity_poly.entity_id
_entity_poly.type
_entity_poly.pdbx_seq_one_letter_code
_entity_poly.pdbx_strand_id
1 'polypeptide(L)'
;MVLGFCCKLAAGEAKLEPSLARVDTEKDLLWYDGRTIGVEGKAWNDTAAFYNRLPARAEKVVRPRVWSLSQQSAGLCLRFVTDARTIHARWVLTSEKLAMPHMPATGVSGVDLYVRTNSQWRWLAVGRPERQTNSVQLVRDLPVGKREYLLYLPLYNGIQSVEVGVPAVAGLWRKSLEGEARKPLVFWGTSITQGGCASRPGMVHTAILGRRFGRTVVNLGFSGNGRMEPEVAQLMSEIDAAVYVIDCLPNLNHVEVAQRVEPLVTILRQTREETPILLVEGRTYANAFLVEDNARRNKSGRAALREAYQRMRSTGISGLHYLEGNFLLGQDGEDTVDGSHPTDLGFVRQADTFELALRQILDPTHPPLRWWKGNLHTHTLWSDGNDFPEMIADWYLRHGYNFLALSDHNLLSQGVRWMNIEEVEKRNGQTALEKYIRRFGKDWVETRGKREQGTFEVRLKPLEEVQALVESRGQFLMIQSEEITDRGAHINATNIAEAIQPQGGDSVRETIQNNLRAVAAQSKRLGRTIIPHLNHPNLGDQGISAEELAALIQDEFFEVFNGVSGDGDLGSDRRVGLETLWDITSSLRLSQFHAPPLFGLATDDSHHYHGGTTASPGRGWIMLRARRLTPEAIVRALQRGDFYASSGVFLNTVDYDPGQRKLRIVIDPDGNAEFTTRFIGTPIDFDASSSARIDKLTGEPVAGTRDYSQDVGKVLATVQGEQAVYQLTGDELYVRATVTSNQVPDNPTTESPFEKAWTQPFGWRVHLEKNREKSVSD
;
A
#
# COMPACT_ATOMS: atom_id res chain seq x y z
N MET A 1 -45.79 26.03 32.90
CA MET A 1 -45.92 25.04 31.81
C MET A 1 -44.52 24.50 31.56
N VAL A 2 -44.23 23.31 32.08
CA VAL A 2 -42.86 22.77 32.21
C VAL A 2 -42.43 22.18 30.87
N LEU A 3 -41.28 22.64 30.36
CA LEU A 3 -40.58 22.03 29.23
C LEU A 3 -40.15 20.60 29.60
N GLY A 4 -40.61 19.62 28.83
CA GLY A 4 -40.19 18.23 28.94
C GLY A 4 -38.75 18.06 28.46
N PHE A 5 -37.85 17.76 29.41
CA PHE A 5 -36.51 17.26 29.15
C PHE A 5 -36.60 15.93 28.38
N CYS A 6 -36.19 15.92 27.12
CA CYS A 6 -35.89 14.69 26.39
C CYS A 6 -34.55 14.16 26.92
N CYS A 7 -34.60 13.20 27.84
CA CYS A 7 -33.43 12.44 28.28
C CYS A 7 -32.87 11.65 27.09
N LYS A 8 -31.75 12.10 26.54
CA LYS A 8 -30.87 11.26 25.71
C LYS A 8 -30.35 10.12 26.61
N LEU A 9 -30.78 8.88 26.35
CA LEU A 9 -30.18 7.69 26.96
C LEU A 9 -28.71 7.60 26.55
N ALA A 10 -27.83 7.38 27.52
CA ALA A 10 -26.39 7.30 27.32
C ALA A 10 -25.98 6.01 26.59
N ALA A 11 -24.84 6.07 25.90
CA ALA A 11 -24.15 4.88 25.37
C ALA A 11 -23.88 3.88 26.51
N GLY A 12 -24.33 2.63 26.39
CA GLY A 12 -24.19 1.64 27.45
C GLY A 12 -24.72 0.25 27.10
N GLU A 13 -24.31 -0.73 27.92
CA GLU A 13 -24.80 -2.11 27.88
C GLU A 13 -26.05 -2.22 28.76
N ALA A 14 -27.19 -2.59 28.18
CA ALA A 14 -28.44 -2.78 28.91
C ALA A 14 -28.61 -4.26 29.28
N LYS A 15 -28.67 -4.59 30.57
CA LYS A 15 -28.90 -5.97 31.02
C LYS A 15 -30.30 -6.38 30.59
N LEU A 16 -30.44 -7.57 30.00
CA LEU A 16 -31.74 -8.14 29.70
C LEU A 16 -32.28 -8.84 30.94
N GLU A 17 -33.51 -8.48 31.31
CA GLU A 17 -34.20 -9.10 32.43
C GLU A 17 -34.47 -10.59 32.14
N PRO A 18 -34.24 -11.52 33.10
CA PRO A 18 -34.53 -12.95 32.92
C PRO A 18 -35.97 -13.26 32.48
N SER A 19 -36.93 -12.40 32.83
CA SER A 19 -38.34 -12.54 32.41
C SER A 19 -38.55 -12.40 30.89
N LEU A 20 -37.56 -11.88 30.16
CA LEU A 20 -37.56 -11.79 28.70
C LEU A 20 -37.05 -13.07 28.02
N ALA A 21 -36.54 -14.04 28.80
CA ALA A 21 -36.04 -15.31 28.30
C ALA A 21 -37.06 -16.43 28.48
N ARG A 22 -37.00 -17.42 27.57
CA ARG A 22 -37.66 -18.72 27.77
C ARG A 22 -36.79 -19.55 28.71
N VAL A 23 -37.36 -19.95 29.85
CA VAL A 23 -36.67 -20.76 30.87
C VAL A 23 -36.67 -22.23 30.46
N ASP A 24 -35.50 -22.86 30.54
CA ASP A 24 -35.30 -24.31 30.39
C ASP A 24 -34.84 -24.87 31.74
N THR A 25 -35.82 -25.31 32.56
CA THR A 25 -35.59 -25.75 33.94
C THR A 25 -34.80 -27.05 34.04
N GLU A 26 -34.85 -27.89 33.00
CA GLU A 26 -34.10 -29.15 32.96
C GLU A 26 -32.60 -28.92 32.78
N LYS A 27 -32.22 -27.87 32.03
CA LYS A 27 -30.83 -27.55 31.72
C LYS A 27 -30.29 -26.34 32.48
N ASP A 28 -31.12 -25.70 33.30
CA ASP A 28 -30.84 -24.44 33.99
C ASP A 28 -30.35 -23.33 33.03
N LEU A 29 -31.03 -23.21 31.87
CA LEU A 29 -30.71 -22.22 30.83
C LEU A 29 -31.81 -21.18 30.67
N LEU A 30 -31.38 -19.96 30.33
CA LEU A 30 -32.23 -18.87 29.85
C LEU A 30 -31.98 -18.67 28.35
N TRP A 31 -33.03 -18.81 27.55
CA TRP A 31 -33.01 -18.61 26.09
C TRP A 31 -33.57 -17.24 25.71
N TYR A 32 -32.71 -16.35 25.20
CA TYR A 32 -33.09 -15.00 24.77
C TYR A 32 -33.27 -14.95 23.25
N ASP A 33 -34.43 -14.47 22.78
CA ASP A 33 -34.72 -14.28 21.35
C ASP A 33 -33.83 -13.17 20.75
N GLY A 34 -33.33 -13.41 19.54
CA GLY A 34 -32.52 -12.44 18.78
C GLY A 34 -33.21 -11.09 18.56
N ARG A 35 -34.54 -11.04 18.53
CA ARG A 35 -35.34 -9.80 18.50
C ARG A 35 -35.15 -8.96 19.76
N THR A 36 -35.05 -9.61 20.92
CA THR A 36 -34.82 -8.95 22.21
C THR A 36 -33.36 -8.50 22.34
N ILE A 37 -32.43 -9.32 21.85
CA ILE A 37 -30.99 -8.99 21.83
C ILE A 37 -30.69 -7.80 20.91
N GLY A 38 -31.33 -7.78 19.73
CA GLY A 38 -31.09 -6.82 18.67
C GLY A 38 -30.26 -7.42 17.52
N VAL A 39 -30.58 -7.02 16.29
CA VAL A 39 -29.96 -7.52 15.06
C VAL A 39 -29.22 -6.38 14.36
N GLU A 40 -27.95 -6.60 14.04
CA GLU A 40 -27.15 -5.74 13.17
C GLU A 40 -27.23 -6.18 11.71
N GLY A 41 -26.96 -5.25 10.78
CA GLY A 41 -26.95 -5.50 9.34
C GLY A 41 -28.35 -5.46 8.69
N LYS A 42 -29.41 -5.30 9.49
CA LYS A 42 -30.80 -5.16 9.04
C LYS A 42 -31.11 -3.69 8.76
N ALA A 43 -31.41 -3.37 7.51
CA ALA A 43 -31.59 -1.98 7.06
C ALA A 43 -33.02 -1.43 7.18
N TRP A 44 -34.05 -2.29 7.16
CA TRP A 44 -35.46 -1.88 7.21
C TRP A 44 -36.20 -2.55 8.34
N ASN A 45 -37.20 -1.88 8.91
CA ASN A 45 -38.07 -2.43 9.94
C ASN A 45 -39.37 -3.04 9.41
N ASP A 46 -39.86 -2.55 8.28
CA ASP A 46 -41.10 -2.98 7.65
C ASP A 46 -40.90 -4.20 6.73
N THR A 47 -40.30 -5.26 7.26
CA THR A 47 -39.95 -6.49 6.54
C THR A 47 -41.05 -7.55 6.63
N ALA A 48 -41.28 -8.34 5.56
CA ALA A 48 -42.33 -9.38 5.55
C ALA A 48 -42.11 -10.47 6.61
N ALA A 49 -40.85 -10.86 6.83
CA ALA A 49 -40.42 -11.60 8.01
C ALA A 49 -39.26 -10.87 8.68
N PHE A 50 -39.12 -11.01 10.00
CA PHE A 50 -38.20 -10.20 10.80
C PHE A 50 -36.73 -10.32 10.34
N TYR A 51 -36.29 -11.47 9.83
CA TYR A 51 -34.90 -11.66 9.40
C TYR A 51 -34.69 -11.45 7.89
N ASN A 52 -35.67 -10.85 7.18
CA ASN A 52 -35.50 -10.49 5.77
C ASN A 52 -34.62 -9.25 5.60
N ARG A 53 -33.92 -9.19 4.48
CA ARG A 53 -32.99 -8.11 4.12
C ARG A 53 -33.61 -6.98 3.32
N LEU A 54 -34.81 -7.15 2.75
CA LEU A 54 -35.55 -6.09 2.05
C LEU A 54 -36.91 -5.82 2.72
N PRO A 55 -37.45 -4.60 2.59
CA PRO A 55 -38.77 -4.28 3.14
C PRO A 55 -39.87 -5.01 2.37
N ALA A 56 -41.01 -5.28 3.01
CA ALA A 56 -42.12 -6.04 2.45
C ALA A 56 -42.63 -5.46 1.13
N ARG A 57 -42.64 -4.12 1.01
CA ARG A 57 -43.04 -3.42 -0.22
C ARG A 57 -42.15 -3.73 -1.42
N ALA A 58 -40.92 -4.20 -1.22
CA ALA A 58 -40.01 -4.56 -2.31
C ALA A 58 -40.53 -5.74 -3.13
N GLU A 59 -41.35 -6.64 -2.56
CA GLU A 59 -41.88 -7.83 -3.25
C GLU A 59 -42.56 -7.52 -4.59
N LYS A 60 -43.27 -6.39 -4.67
CA LYS A 60 -44.01 -5.99 -5.87
C LYS A 60 -43.17 -5.17 -6.85
N VAL A 61 -41.95 -4.82 -6.48
CA VAL A 61 -41.11 -3.85 -7.21
C VAL A 61 -39.85 -4.51 -7.74
N VAL A 62 -39.17 -5.33 -6.92
CA VAL A 62 -37.96 -6.03 -7.36
C VAL A 62 -38.29 -7.31 -8.11
N ARG A 63 -37.33 -7.80 -8.92
CA ARG A 63 -37.49 -9.08 -9.63
C ARG A 63 -37.78 -10.23 -8.64
N PRO A 64 -38.63 -11.22 -8.97
CA PRO A 64 -38.97 -12.31 -8.06
C PRO A 64 -37.77 -13.06 -7.47
N ARG A 65 -36.68 -13.21 -8.23
CA ARG A 65 -35.43 -13.82 -7.76
C ARG A 65 -34.71 -12.97 -6.70
N VAL A 66 -34.69 -11.64 -6.86
CA VAL A 66 -34.13 -10.71 -5.85
C VAL A 66 -34.95 -10.79 -4.57
N TRP A 67 -36.29 -10.76 -4.68
CA TRP A 67 -37.19 -10.90 -3.53
C TRP A 67 -36.93 -12.21 -2.78
N SER A 68 -36.90 -13.35 -3.48
CA SER A 68 -36.64 -14.66 -2.88
C SER A 68 -35.30 -14.71 -2.15
N LEU A 69 -34.22 -14.18 -2.73
CA LEU A 69 -32.89 -14.13 -2.11
C LEU A 69 -32.83 -13.17 -0.92
N SER A 70 -33.66 -12.13 -0.90
CA SER A 70 -33.74 -11.18 0.23
C SER A 70 -34.30 -11.80 1.51
N GLN A 71 -34.97 -12.94 1.42
CA GLN A 71 -35.49 -13.67 2.59
C GLN A 71 -34.41 -14.49 3.32
N GLN A 72 -33.19 -14.56 2.76
CA GLN A 72 -32.02 -15.18 3.39
C GLN A 72 -31.29 -14.16 4.28
N SER A 73 -30.64 -14.62 5.34
CA SER A 73 -30.12 -13.76 6.43
C SER A 73 -28.67 -13.27 6.26
N ALA A 74 -28.12 -13.26 5.05
CA ALA A 74 -26.70 -12.94 4.83
C ALA A 74 -26.31 -11.57 5.41
N GLY A 75 -25.22 -11.55 6.18
CA GLY A 75 -24.69 -10.33 6.81
C GLY A 75 -25.43 -9.87 8.08
N LEU A 76 -26.54 -10.53 8.46
CA LEU A 76 -27.19 -10.26 9.74
C LEU A 76 -26.39 -10.91 10.88
N CYS A 77 -26.33 -10.23 12.03
CA CYS A 77 -25.73 -10.79 13.24
C CYS A 77 -26.34 -10.27 14.54
N LEU A 78 -26.17 -11.01 15.63
CA LEU A 78 -26.54 -10.58 16.98
C LEU A 78 -25.27 -10.10 17.70
N ARG A 79 -25.30 -8.89 18.27
CA ARG A 79 -24.22 -8.35 19.10
C ARG A 79 -24.67 -8.25 20.55
N PHE A 80 -23.96 -8.95 21.43
CA PHE A 80 -24.34 -9.03 22.84
C PHE A 80 -23.12 -9.15 23.73
N VAL A 81 -23.33 -8.91 25.01
CA VAL A 81 -22.32 -9.10 26.04
C VAL A 81 -22.85 -10.12 27.03
N THR A 82 -21.99 -11.01 27.52
CA THR A 82 -22.34 -11.96 28.59
C THR A 82 -21.13 -12.28 29.45
N ASP A 83 -21.36 -12.64 30.71
CA ASP A 83 -20.39 -13.22 31.64
C ASP A 83 -20.52 -14.75 31.74
N ALA A 84 -21.39 -15.34 30.90
CA ALA A 84 -21.60 -16.76 30.83
C ALA A 84 -20.33 -17.51 30.46
N ARG A 85 -20.09 -18.63 31.15
CA ARG A 85 -18.98 -19.54 30.86
C ARG A 85 -19.31 -20.56 29.76
N THR A 86 -20.59 -20.68 29.44
CA THR A 86 -21.15 -21.57 28.41
C THR A 86 -22.17 -20.78 27.61
N ILE A 87 -22.13 -20.91 26.29
CA ILE A 87 -23.06 -20.23 25.38
C ILE A 87 -23.67 -21.27 24.45
N HIS A 88 -24.99 -21.24 24.31
CA HIS A 88 -25.77 -22.05 23.40
C HIS A 88 -26.41 -21.20 22.31
N ALA A 89 -26.74 -21.82 21.18
CA ALA A 89 -27.58 -21.22 20.16
C ALA A 89 -28.68 -22.20 19.74
N ARG A 90 -29.89 -21.68 19.54
CA ARG A 90 -31.01 -22.40 18.94
C ARG A 90 -31.54 -21.59 17.76
N TRP A 91 -31.72 -22.19 16.60
CA TRP A 91 -32.25 -21.49 15.44
C TRP A 91 -33.10 -22.40 14.56
N VAL A 92 -34.11 -21.79 13.92
CA VAL A 92 -35.02 -22.45 12.98
C VAL A 92 -34.85 -21.82 11.61
N LEU A 93 -34.53 -22.64 10.62
CA LEU A 93 -34.27 -22.25 9.24
C LEU A 93 -35.57 -22.24 8.42
N THR A 94 -35.64 -21.40 7.39
CA THR A 94 -36.80 -21.39 6.47
C THR A 94 -36.75 -22.56 5.48
N SER A 95 -35.57 -23.07 5.15
CA SER A 95 -35.38 -24.21 4.24
C SER A 95 -34.66 -25.39 4.91
N GLU A 96 -35.08 -26.60 4.57
CA GLU A 96 -34.39 -27.86 4.94
C GLU A 96 -33.12 -28.10 4.11
N LYS A 97 -32.90 -27.34 3.03
CA LYS A 97 -31.69 -27.47 2.21
C LYS A 97 -30.49 -26.82 2.91
N LEU A 98 -29.72 -27.65 3.63
CA LEU A 98 -28.68 -27.14 4.52
C LEU A 98 -27.39 -26.71 3.82
N ALA A 99 -27.07 -27.23 2.64
CA ALA A 99 -25.82 -27.00 1.92
C ALA A 99 -26.02 -26.79 0.40
N MET A 100 -24.96 -26.38 -0.29
CA MET A 100 -24.86 -26.38 -1.75
C MET A 100 -23.69 -27.27 -2.19
N PRO A 101 -23.67 -27.80 -3.43
CA PRO A 101 -22.59 -28.69 -3.87
C PRO A 101 -21.17 -28.14 -3.73
N HIS A 102 -21.03 -26.81 -3.77
CA HIS A 102 -19.78 -26.07 -3.73
C HIS A 102 -19.68 -25.15 -2.49
N MET A 103 -20.61 -25.26 -1.53
CA MET A 103 -20.61 -24.45 -0.29
C MET A 103 -21.09 -25.28 0.91
N PRO A 104 -20.30 -25.38 1.99
CA PRO A 104 -20.60 -26.25 3.11
C PRO A 104 -21.84 -25.80 3.89
N ALA A 105 -22.47 -26.76 4.60
CA ALA A 105 -23.67 -26.51 5.38
C ALA A 105 -23.49 -25.41 6.44
N THR A 106 -22.29 -25.33 7.02
CA THR A 106 -21.90 -24.28 7.98
C THR A 106 -22.00 -22.88 7.40
N GLY A 107 -21.63 -22.67 6.13
CA GLY A 107 -21.76 -21.38 5.44
C GLY A 107 -23.20 -21.08 5.04
N VAL A 108 -23.89 -22.09 4.48
CA VAL A 108 -25.24 -21.93 3.94
C VAL A 108 -26.29 -21.72 5.04
N SER A 109 -26.19 -22.48 6.14
CA SER A 109 -27.25 -22.65 7.15
C SER A 109 -26.77 -22.58 8.61
N GLY A 110 -25.46 -22.44 8.85
CA GLY A 110 -24.88 -22.39 10.19
C GLY A 110 -24.87 -20.99 10.79
N VAL A 111 -24.48 -20.92 12.07
CA VAL A 111 -24.19 -19.66 12.78
C VAL A 111 -22.72 -19.61 13.18
N ASP A 112 -22.14 -18.41 13.30
CA ASP A 112 -20.70 -18.26 13.53
C ASP A 112 -20.42 -17.24 14.66
N LEU A 113 -19.83 -17.72 15.75
CA LEU A 113 -19.63 -16.95 16.97
C LEU A 113 -18.20 -16.40 17.06
N TYR A 114 -18.12 -15.09 17.25
CA TYR A 114 -16.90 -14.34 17.52
C TYR A 114 -16.95 -13.73 18.91
N VAL A 115 -15.77 -13.53 19.49
CA VAL A 115 -15.57 -12.84 20.77
C VAL A 115 -14.55 -11.72 20.61
N ARG A 116 -14.74 -10.62 21.32
CA ARG A 116 -13.80 -9.49 21.32
C ARG A 116 -12.72 -9.71 22.37
N THR A 117 -11.45 -9.70 21.94
CA THR A 117 -10.26 -9.83 22.79
C THR A 117 -9.24 -8.77 22.39
N ASN A 118 -8.66 -8.02 23.35
CA ASN A 118 -7.65 -6.98 23.06
C ASN A 118 -8.08 -6.02 21.92
N SER A 119 -9.33 -5.56 21.95
CA SER A 119 -9.94 -4.72 20.91
C SER A 119 -10.08 -5.33 19.51
N GLN A 120 -9.76 -6.61 19.32
CA GLN A 120 -9.93 -7.35 18.07
C GLN A 120 -11.02 -8.42 18.19
N TRP A 121 -11.67 -8.75 17.08
CA TRP A 121 -12.58 -9.88 17.01
C TRP A 121 -11.83 -11.16 16.67
N ARG A 122 -12.06 -12.21 17.47
CA ARG A 122 -11.51 -13.55 17.25
C ARG A 122 -12.65 -14.56 17.09
N TRP A 123 -12.46 -15.49 16.17
CA TRP A 123 -13.36 -16.62 16.02
C TRP A 123 -13.37 -17.44 17.31
N LEU A 124 -14.54 -17.92 17.72
CA LEU A 124 -14.70 -18.72 18.94
C LEU A 124 -15.36 -20.07 18.67
N ALA A 125 -16.47 -20.08 17.94
CA ALA A 125 -17.23 -21.32 17.72
C ALA A 125 -18.08 -21.23 16.45
N VAL A 126 -18.48 -22.39 15.94
CA VAL A 126 -19.41 -22.52 14.82
C VAL A 126 -20.59 -23.40 15.21
N GLY A 127 -21.80 -22.94 14.95
CA GLY A 127 -23.02 -23.74 15.06
C GLY A 127 -23.22 -24.52 13.77
N ARG A 128 -22.98 -25.83 13.83
CA ARG A 128 -23.11 -26.75 12.70
C ARG A 128 -24.59 -27.13 12.52
N PRO A 129 -25.21 -26.84 11.36
CA PRO A 129 -26.60 -27.21 11.13
C PRO A 129 -26.70 -28.69 10.72
N GLU A 130 -27.63 -29.42 11.34
CA GLU A 130 -27.91 -30.83 11.03
C GLU A 130 -29.33 -31.04 10.50
N ARG A 131 -30.23 -30.08 10.75
CA ARG A 131 -31.66 -30.13 10.44
C ARG A 131 -32.22 -28.72 10.33
N GLN A 132 -33.51 -28.58 10.02
CA GLN A 132 -34.15 -27.27 9.95
C GLN A 132 -34.21 -26.55 11.30
N THR A 133 -34.40 -27.29 12.40
CA THR A 133 -34.38 -26.76 13.78
C THR A 133 -33.14 -27.26 14.51
N ASN A 134 -32.23 -26.36 14.85
CA ASN A 134 -30.95 -26.69 15.48
C ASN A 134 -30.91 -26.14 16.91
N SER A 135 -30.32 -26.89 17.83
CA SER A 135 -30.03 -26.43 19.20
C SER A 135 -28.69 -27.03 19.61
N VAL A 136 -27.68 -26.19 19.84
CA VAL A 136 -26.31 -26.62 20.09
C VAL A 136 -25.67 -25.82 21.21
N GLN A 137 -24.76 -26.45 21.95
CA GLN A 137 -23.81 -25.73 22.79
C GLN A 137 -22.65 -25.27 21.91
N LEU A 138 -22.46 -23.95 21.77
CA LEU A 138 -21.40 -23.39 20.95
C LEU A 138 -20.04 -23.50 21.64
N VAL A 139 -20.00 -23.19 22.95
CA VAL A 139 -18.77 -23.18 23.74
C VAL A 139 -19.10 -23.42 25.22
N ARG A 140 -18.14 -23.98 25.96
CA ARG A 140 -18.18 -24.17 27.42
C ARG A 140 -16.82 -23.83 28.04
N ASP A 141 -16.79 -23.82 29.37
CA ASP A 141 -15.58 -23.67 30.18
C ASP A 141 -14.80 -22.36 29.91
N LEU A 142 -15.48 -21.31 29.44
CA LEU A 142 -14.82 -20.02 29.26
C LEU A 142 -14.32 -19.49 30.61
N PRO A 143 -13.17 -18.79 30.64
CA PRO A 143 -12.69 -18.16 31.86
C PRO A 143 -13.69 -17.13 32.38
N VAL A 144 -13.74 -16.91 33.69
CA VAL A 144 -14.60 -15.89 34.31
C VAL A 144 -14.33 -14.53 33.65
N GLY A 145 -15.40 -13.77 33.42
CA GLY A 145 -15.31 -12.41 32.89
C GLY A 145 -16.38 -12.10 31.87
N LYS A 146 -16.77 -10.82 31.84
CA LYS A 146 -17.73 -10.27 30.89
C LYS A 146 -17.05 -10.04 29.54
N ARG A 147 -17.64 -10.53 28.44
CA ARG A 147 -17.09 -10.40 27.09
C ARG A 147 -18.16 -10.02 26.07
N GLU A 148 -17.72 -9.38 25.00
CA GLU A 148 -18.54 -8.95 23.88
C GLU A 148 -18.46 -9.98 22.74
N TYR A 149 -19.61 -10.29 22.14
CA TYR A 149 -19.78 -11.34 21.16
C TYR A 149 -20.54 -10.87 19.92
N LEU A 150 -20.23 -11.49 18.78
CA LEU A 150 -20.98 -11.41 17.53
C LEU A 150 -21.39 -12.81 17.09
N LEU A 151 -22.68 -13.05 16.88
CA LEU A 151 -23.20 -14.29 16.29
C LEU A 151 -23.73 -13.99 14.89
N TYR A 152 -22.96 -14.35 13.86
CA TYR A 152 -23.38 -14.20 12.47
C TYR A 152 -24.40 -15.26 12.08
N LEU A 153 -25.38 -14.84 11.27
CA LEU A 153 -26.49 -15.67 10.78
C LEU A 153 -26.18 -16.26 9.38
N PRO A 154 -26.92 -17.30 8.94
CA PRO A 154 -26.68 -18.01 7.68
C PRO A 154 -26.62 -17.11 6.42
N LEU A 155 -25.78 -17.47 5.46
CA LEU A 155 -25.56 -16.71 4.22
C LEU A 155 -26.56 -17.06 3.09
N TYR A 156 -27.01 -18.31 3.02
CA TYR A 156 -27.83 -18.84 1.92
C TYR A 156 -29.10 -19.56 2.39
N ASN A 157 -29.53 -19.31 3.63
CA ASN A 157 -30.79 -19.76 4.18
C ASN A 157 -31.45 -18.62 4.98
N GLY A 158 -32.76 -18.67 5.13
CA GLY A 158 -33.49 -17.72 5.97
C GLY A 158 -33.61 -18.23 7.40
N ILE A 159 -33.89 -17.31 8.33
CA ILE A 159 -34.16 -17.63 9.73
C ILE A 159 -35.60 -17.28 10.07
N GLN A 160 -36.31 -18.22 10.70
CA GLN A 160 -37.61 -17.99 11.34
C GLN A 160 -37.42 -17.45 12.77
N SER A 161 -36.53 -18.09 13.54
CA SER A 161 -36.15 -17.69 14.90
C SER A 161 -34.70 -18.05 15.20
N VAL A 162 -34.06 -17.25 16.05
CA VAL A 162 -32.74 -17.52 16.62
C VAL A 162 -32.73 -17.05 18.07
N GLU A 163 -32.16 -17.86 18.96
CA GLU A 163 -32.03 -17.60 20.39
C GLU A 163 -30.60 -17.87 20.85
N VAL A 164 -30.15 -17.09 21.83
CA VAL A 164 -28.90 -17.33 22.58
C VAL A 164 -29.25 -17.86 23.96
N GLY A 165 -28.69 -19.02 24.30
CA GLY A 165 -28.87 -19.65 25.60
C GLY A 165 -27.66 -19.41 26.52
N VAL A 166 -27.91 -18.99 27.76
CA VAL A 166 -26.89 -18.84 28.82
C VAL A 166 -27.39 -19.49 30.12
N PRO A 167 -26.51 -19.92 31.04
CA PRO A 167 -26.91 -20.40 32.36
C PRO A 167 -27.76 -19.36 33.11
N ALA A 168 -28.74 -19.80 33.91
CA ALA A 168 -29.65 -18.88 34.62
C ALA A 168 -28.93 -17.92 35.59
N VAL A 169 -27.76 -18.34 36.08
CA VAL A 169 -26.89 -17.51 36.94
C VAL A 169 -26.12 -16.43 36.18
N ALA A 170 -26.01 -16.52 34.85
CA ALA A 170 -25.27 -15.59 34.02
C ALA A 170 -26.15 -14.42 33.53
N GLY A 171 -25.53 -13.27 33.29
CA GLY A 171 -26.18 -12.13 32.66
C GLY A 171 -26.00 -12.12 31.14
N LEU A 172 -27.00 -11.58 30.44
CA LEU A 172 -26.90 -11.21 29.04
C LEU A 172 -27.26 -9.71 28.91
N TRP A 173 -26.45 -8.96 28.18
CA TRP A 173 -26.66 -7.54 27.93
C TRP A 173 -26.76 -7.27 26.43
N ARG A 174 -27.72 -6.43 26.05
CA ARG A 174 -27.75 -5.82 24.73
C ARG A 174 -26.64 -4.78 24.63
N LYS A 175 -25.90 -4.78 23.53
CA LYS A 175 -24.96 -3.71 23.20
C LYS A 175 -25.68 -2.67 22.33
N SER A 176 -25.90 -1.47 22.85
CA SER A 176 -26.45 -0.37 22.02
C SER A 176 -25.37 0.18 21.10
N LEU A 177 -25.72 0.35 19.82
CA LEU A 177 -24.88 1.03 18.84
C LEU A 177 -25.05 2.55 18.88
N GLU A 178 -26.04 3.10 19.58
CA GLU A 178 -26.45 4.52 19.43
C GLU A 178 -25.34 5.53 19.80
N GLY A 179 -24.42 5.17 20.70
CA GLY A 179 -23.22 5.98 21.02
C GLY A 179 -21.97 5.66 20.19
N GLU A 180 -21.95 4.52 19.50
CA GLU A 180 -20.90 4.07 18.59
C GLU A 180 -21.31 4.19 17.11
N ALA A 181 -22.48 4.79 16.82
CA ALA A 181 -23.24 4.66 15.57
C ALA A 181 -22.53 5.31 14.37
N ARG A 182 -21.50 4.62 13.90
CA ARG A 182 -20.86 4.82 12.63
C ARG A 182 -21.86 4.40 11.55
N LYS A 183 -22.16 5.30 10.61
CA LYS A 183 -22.95 4.97 9.41
C LYS A 183 -22.45 3.65 8.79
N PRO A 184 -23.35 2.75 8.36
CA PRO A 184 -22.97 1.43 7.86
C PRO A 184 -22.22 1.51 6.53
N LEU A 185 -21.45 0.47 6.25
CA LEU A 185 -21.03 0.18 4.88
C LEU A 185 -22.18 -0.57 4.19
N VAL A 186 -22.59 -0.13 3.01
CA VAL A 186 -23.68 -0.77 2.27
C VAL A 186 -23.10 -1.42 1.03
N PHE A 187 -23.07 -2.75 1.02
CA PHE A 187 -22.60 -3.54 -0.11
C PHE A 187 -23.79 -4.03 -0.92
N TRP A 188 -23.81 -3.70 -2.20
CA TRP A 188 -24.69 -4.35 -3.16
C TRP A 188 -23.86 -5.08 -4.20
N GLY A 189 -24.14 -6.37 -4.36
CA GLY A 189 -23.42 -7.19 -5.30
C GLY A 189 -24.06 -8.54 -5.57
N THR A 190 -23.21 -9.51 -5.89
CA THR A 190 -23.60 -10.77 -6.52
C THR A 190 -23.68 -11.93 -5.51
N SER A 191 -23.49 -13.17 -5.98
CA SER A 191 -23.28 -14.35 -5.14
C SER A 191 -22.06 -14.22 -4.23
N ILE A 192 -21.01 -13.55 -4.70
CA ILE A 192 -19.77 -13.34 -3.94
C ILE A 192 -20.06 -12.49 -2.70
N THR A 193 -20.74 -11.35 -2.87
CA THR A 193 -21.16 -10.47 -1.78
C THR A 193 -22.11 -11.18 -0.82
N GLN A 194 -23.03 -12.00 -1.34
CA GLN A 194 -23.91 -12.81 -0.50
C GLN A 194 -23.14 -13.82 0.36
N GLY A 195 -22.00 -14.31 -0.15
CA GLY A 195 -21.07 -15.16 0.58
C GLY A 195 -20.80 -16.52 -0.06
N GLY A 196 -21.11 -16.72 -1.34
CA GLY A 196 -20.67 -17.89 -2.10
C GLY A 196 -19.15 -17.81 -2.35
N CYS A 197 -18.28 -18.66 -1.82
CA CYS A 197 -18.54 -19.88 -1.02
C CYS A 197 -17.74 -19.90 0.29
N ALA A 198 -18.04 -18.96 1.17
CA ALA A 198 -17.44 -18.87 2.50
C ALA A 198 -17.75 -20.12 3.31
N SER A 199 -16.76 -20.63 4.05
CA SER A 199 -16.93 -21.87 4.81
C SER A 199 -17.91 -21.73 5.98
N ARG A 200 -18.08 -20.50 6.48
CA ARG A 200 -18.97 -20.11 7.59
C ARG A 200 -19.34 -18.61 7.47
N PRO A 201 -20.47 -18.17 8.04
CA PRO A 201 -20.98 -16.80 7.88
C PRO A 201 -19.98 -15.68 8.13
N GLY A 202 -19.10 -15.82 9.13
CA GLY A 202 -18.11 -14.80 9.46
C GLY A 202 -16.96 -14.67 8.46
N MET A 203 -16.85 -15.52 7.44
CA MET A 203 -15.76 -15.51 6.45
C MET A 203 -16.06 -14.78 5.15
N VAL A 204 -17.31 -14.38 4.88
CA VAL A 204 -17.57 -13.49 3.73
C VAL A 204 -16.84 -12.15 3.93
N HIS A 205 -16.30 -11.57 2.86
CA HIS A 205 -15.49 -10.34 2.94
C HIS A 205 -16.23 -9.20 3.66
N THR A 206 -17.56 -9.08 3.48
CA THR A 206 -18.38 -8.07 4.16
C THR A 206 -18.36 -8.23 5.69
N ALA A 207 -18.38 -9.45 6.20
CA ALA A 207 -18.27 -9.72 7.64
C ALA A 207 -16.85 -9.45 8.17
N ILE A 208 -15.82 -9.82 7.40
CA ILE A 208 -14.41 -9.52 7.75
C ILE A 208 -14.21 -8.00 7.87
N LEU A 209 -14.64 -7.24 6.87
CA LEU A 209 -14.55 -5.77 6.84
C LEU A 209 -15.31 -5.13 8.00
N GLY A 210 -16.52 -5.61 8.30
CA GLY A 210 -17.29 -5.11 9.45
C GLY A 210 -16.52 -5.23 10.77
N ARG A 211 -15.83 -6.36 10.99
CA ARG A 211 -14.97 -6.55 12.18
C ARG A 211 -13.73 -5.67 12.16
N ARG A 212 -13.05 -5.53 11.03
CA ARG A 212 -11.82 -4.72 10.89
C ARG A 212 -12.08 -3.22 11.05
N PHE A 213 -13.22 -2.73 10.57
CA PHE A 213 -13.62 -1.32 10.71
C PHE A 213 -14.37 -1.03 12.00
N GLY A 214 -14.87 -2.05 12.70
CA GLY A 214 -15.79 -1.89 13.83
C GLY A 214 -17.04 -1.13 13.39
N ARG A 215 -17.63 -1.53 12.26
CA ARG A 215 -18.79 -0.89 11.64
C ARG A 215 -19.81 -1.95 11.22
N THR A 216 -21.09 -1.61 11.34
CA THR A 216 -22.16 -2.41 10.76
C THR A 216 -22.03 -2.43 9.24
N VAL A 217 -22.29 -3.60 8.65
CA VAL A 217 -22.30 -3.79 7.20
C VAL A 217 -23.67 -4.30 6.79
N VAL A 218 -24.31 -3.62 5.83
CA VAL A 218 -25.54 -4.10 5.20
C VAL A 218 -25.13 -4.88 3.94
N ASN A 219 -25.43 -6.17 3.93
CA ASN A 219 -25.10 -7.07 2.82
C ASN A 219 -26.34 -7.29 1.93
N LEU A 220 -26.40 -6.57 0.82
CA LEU A 220 -27.41 -6.73 -0.24
C LEU A 220 -26.87 -7.58 -1.39
N GLY A 221 -26.08 -8.62 -1.09
CA GLY A 221 -25.67 -9.62 -2.07
C GLY A 221 -26.84 -10.50 -2.50
N PHE A 222 -27.07 -10.58 -3.81
CA PHE A 222 -28.11 -11.42 -4.41
C PHE A 222 -27.48 -12.32 -5.48
N SER A 223 -27.34 -13.61 -5.17
CA SER A 223 -26.75 -14.64 -6.03
C SER A 223 -27.30 -14.62 -7.46
N GLY A 224 -26.43 -14.33 -8.43
CA GLY A 224 -26.78 -14.24 -9.86
C GLY A 224 -27.68 -13.04 -10.23
N ASN A 225 -27.93 -12.12 -9.30
CA ASN A 225 -28.96 -11.09 -9.41
C ASN A 225 -28.53 -9.69 -8.96
N GLY A 226 -27.25 -9.43 -8.71
CA GLY A 226 -26.74 -8.06 -8.54
C GLY A 226 -26.54 -7.39 -9.90
N ARG A 227 -27.57 -6.73 -10.45
CA ARG A 227 -27.55 -6.26 -11.86
C ARG A 227 -27.83 -4.76 -12.02
N MET A 228 -27.52 -3.97 -10.99
CA MET A 228 -27.63 -2.50 -11.01
C MET A 228 -29.05 -1.99 -11.38
N GLU A 229 -30.09 -2.70 -10.95
CA GLU A 229 -31.48 -2.31 -11.20
C GLU A 229 -31.92 -1.05 -10.44
N PRO A 230 -32.62 -0.11 -11.10
CA PRO A 230 -33.12 1.12 -10.46
C PRO A 230 -33.90 0.88 -9.17
N GLU A 231 -34.74 -0.16 -9.12
CA GLU A 231 -35.60 -0.48 -7.98
C GLU A 231 -34.79 -0.82 -6.72
N VAL A 232 -33.68 -1.55 -6.89
CA VAL A 232 -32.79 -1.89 -5.78
C VAL A 232 -31.94 -0.68 -5.40
N ALA A 233 -31.49 0.12 -6.37
CA ALA A 233 -30.77 1.37 -6.09
C ALA A 233 -31.62 2.34 -5.26
N GLN A 234 -32.92 2.44 -5.56
CA GLN A 234 -33.86 3.31 -4.88
C GLN A 234 -34.15 2.85 -3.45
N LEU A 235 -34.29 1.54 -3.22
CA LEU A 235 -34.34 1.00 -1.86
C LEU A 235 -33.02 1.28 -1.12
N MET A 236 -31.88 0.94 -1.72
CA MET A 236 -30.56 1.10 -1.11
C MET A 236 -30.28 2.55 -0.69
N SER A 237 -30.78 3.53 -1.45
CA SER A 237 -30.59 4.95 -1.17
C SER A 237 -31.31 5.44 0.09
N GLU A 238 -32.30 4.70 0.58
CA GLU A 238 -32.97 4.97 1.86
C GLU A 238 -32.05 4.75 3.07
N ILE A 239 -30.98 3.98 2.92
CA ILE A 239 -30.03 3.66 3.99
C ILE A 239 -29.01 4.81 4.13
N ASP A 240 -28.84 5.41 5.31
CA ASP A 240 -27.81 6.43 5.52
C ASP A 240 -26.41 5.82 5.66
N ALA A 241 -25.74 5.60 4.52
CA ALA A 241 -24.47 4.89 4.44
C ALA A 241 -23.25 5.79 4.71
N ALA A 242 -22.15 5.17 5.17
CA ALA A 242 -20.82 5.77 5.13
C ALA A 242 -20.22 5.68 3.72
N VAL A 243 -20.45 4.56 3.03
CA VAL A 243 -20.03 4.29 1.65
C VAL A 243 -21.04 3.32 1.03
N TYR A 244 -21.47 3.60 -0.21
CA TYR A 244 -22.13 2.61 -1.07
C TYR A 244 -21.07 1.88 -1.89
N VAL A 245 -21.01 0.56 -1.76
CA VAL A 245 -20.07 -0.30 -2.50
C VAL A 245 -20.85 -1.11 -3.53
N ILE A 246 -20.57 -0.86 -4.81
CA ILE A 246 -21.27 -1.46 -5.94
C ILE A 246 -20.38 -2.54 -6.58
N ASP A 247 -20.56 -3.78 -6.13
CA ASP A 247 -19.81 -4.99 -6.54
C ASP A 247 -20.70 -5.94 -7.37
N CYS A 248 -21.33 -5.38 -8.41
CA CYS A 248 -22.34 -6.06 -9.22
C CYS A 248 -21.78 -6.65 -10.54
N LEU A 249 -20.57 -6.24 -10.95
CA LEU A 249 -20.06 -6.50 -12.30
C LEU A 249 -20.09 -7.98 -12.74
N PRO A 250 -19.83 -8.99 -11.87
CA PRO A 250 -19.86 -10.39 -12.28
C PRO A 250 -21.20 -10.85 -12.90
N ASN A 251 -22.33 -10.19 -12.59
CA ASN A 251 -23.66 -10.56 -13.11
C ASN A 251 -24.13 -9.71 -14.30
N LEU A 252 -23.26 -8.86 -14.84
CA LEU A 252 -23.56 -7.99 -15.99
C LEU A 252 -22.62 -8.30 -17.16
N ASN A 253 -23.10 -8.04 -18.37
CA ASN A 253 -22.25 -7.92 -19.56
C ASN A 253 -21.95 -6.44 -19.85
N HIS A 254 -21.00 -6.15 -20.76
CA HIS A 254 -20.57 -4.78 -21.07
C HIS A 254 -21.71 -3.85 -21.53
N VAL A 255 -22.70 -4.36 -22.27
CA VAL A 255 -23.87 -3.58 -22.72
C VAL A 255 -24.71 -3.16 -21.52
N GLU A 256 -24.99 -4.10 -20.61
CA GLU A 256 -25.78 -3.82 -19.41
C GLU A 256 -25.04 -2.87 -18.46
N VAL A 257 -23.72 -2.98 -18.34
CA VAL A 257 -22.90 -2.06 -17.55
C VAL A 257 -23.04 -0.63 -18.07
N ALA A 258 -22.81 -0.44 -19.36
CA ALA A 258 -22.92 0.87 -20.01
C ALA A 258 -24.31 1.49 -19.85
N GLN A 259 -25.36 0.67 -19.81
CA GLN A 259 -26.74 1.13 -19.67
C GLN A 259 -27.16 1.45 -18.22
N ARG A 260 -26.55 0.81 -17.20
CA ARG A 260 -27.13 0.79 -15.85
C ARG A 260 -26.33 1.50 -14.77
N VAL A 261 -25.01 1.63 -14.93
CA VAL A 261 -24.18 2.22 -13.87
C VAL A 261 -24.47 3.70 -13.67
N GLU A 262 -24.62 4.48 -14.75
CA GLU A 262 -24.89 5.93 -14.65
C GLU A 262 -26.29 6.21 -14.08
N PRO A 263 -27.37 5.52 -14.50
CA PRO A 263 -28.68 5.64 -13.84
C PRO A 263 -28.65 5.27 -12.36
N LEU A 264 -27.94 4.20 -11.97
CA LEU A 264 -27.78 3.82 -10.56
C LEU A 264 -27.12 4.94 -9.76
N VAL A 265 -26.00 5.49 -10.25
CA VAL A 265 -25.30 6.59 -9.57
C VAL A 265 -26.18 7.82 -9.46
N THR A 266 -26.96 8.11 -10.50
CA THR A 266 -27.93 9.23 -10.51
C THR A 266 -28.98 9.05 -9.41
N ILE A 267 -29.58 7.87 -9.27
CA ILE A 267 -30.58 7.57 -8.22
C ILE A 267 -29.98 7.75 -6.83
N LEU A 268 -28.75 7.27 -6.61
CA LEU A 268 -28.08 7.46 -5.32
C LEU A 268 -27.82 8.94 -5.05
N ARG A 269 -27.31 9.69 -6.04
CA ARG A 269 -27.02 11.12 -5.88
C ARG A 269 -28.27 11.97 -5.62
N GLN A 270 -29.44 11.60 -6.16
CA GLN A 270 -30.71 12.28 -5.89
C GLN A 270 -31.11 12.30 -4.41
N THR A 271 -30.70 11.30 -3.64
CA THR A 271 -31.06 11.16 -2.22
C THR A 271 -29.86 11.26 -1.28
N ARG A 272 -28.64 11.08 -1.82
CA ARG A 272 -27.37 10.97 -1.09
C ARG A 272 -26.28 11.71 -1.86
N GLU A 273 -26.41 13.02 -1.88
CA GLU A 273 -25.57 13.93 -2.66
C GLU A 273 -24.07 13.73 -2.39
N GLU A 274 -23.67 13.70 -1.12
CA GLU A 274 -22.25 13.66 -0.72
C GLU A 274 -21.74 12.28 -0.35
N THR A 275 -22.60 11.27 -0.24
CA THR A 275 -22.18 9.95 0.29
C THR A 275 -21.22 9.27 -0.71
N PRO A 276 -20.02 8.84 -0.29
CA PRO A 276 -19.09 8.18 -1.20
C PRO A 276 -19.69 6.93 -1.86
N ILE A 277 -19.42 6.78 -3.16
CA ILE A 277 -19.79 5.59 -3.95
C ILE A 277 -18.51 4.96 -4.45
N LEU A 278 -18.28 3.69 -4.11
CA LEU A 278 -17.19 2.88 -4.62
C LEU A 278 -17.72 1.94 -5.71
N LEU A 279 -17.33 2.19 -6.97
CA LEU A 279 -17.59 1.29 -8.08
C LEU A 279 -16.48 0.24 -8.15
N VAL A 280 -16.87 -1.04 -8.20
CA VAL A 280 -15.93 -2.16 -8.14
C VAL A 280 -15.96 -2.92 -9.44
N GLU A 281 -14.79 -3.11 -10.05
CA GLU A 281 -14.63 -4.00 -11.19
C GLU A 281 -14.86 -5.46 -10.78
N GLY A 282 -15.30 -6.29 -11.72
CA GLY A 282 -15.38 -7.73 -11.49
C GLY A 282 -13.98 -8.33 -11.34
N ARG A 283 -13.77 -9.13 -10.30
CA ARG A 283 -12.56 -9.94 -10.10
C ARG A 283 -12.25 -10.83 -11.32
N THR A 284 -10.97 -11.14 -11.53
CA THR A 284 -10.53 -11.98 -12.67
C THR A 284 -10.99 -13.42 -12.45
N TYR A 285 -11.61 -14.06 -13.45
CA TYR A 285 -11.90 -15.49 -13.38
C TYR A 285 -10.60 -16.28 -13.27
N ALA A 286 -10.51 -17.25 -12.35
CA ALA A 286 -9.26 -17.95 -12.08
C ALA A 286 -8.75 -18.73 -13.31
N ASN A 287 -9.66 -19.15 -14.19
CA ASN A 287 -9.33 -19.84 -15.44
C ASN A 287 -9.26 -18.90 -16.67
N ALA A 288 -9.33 -17.57 -16.49
CA ALA A 288 -9.28 -16.62 -17.61
C ALA A 288 -7.94 -16.62 -18.36
N PHE A 289 -6.86 -17.13 -17.75
CA PHE A 289 -5.57 -17.29 -18.44
C PHE A 289 -5.64 -18.28 -19.62
N LEU A 290 -6.64 -19.17 -19.65
CA LEU A 290 -6.82 -20.18 -20.69
C LEU A 290 -8.22 -20.15 -21.34
N VAL A 291 -9.26 -19.77 -20.59
CA VAL A 291 -10.63 -19.69 -21.10
C VAL A 291 -10.90 -18.29 -21.66
N GLU A 292 -10.69 -18.13 -22.97
CA GLU A 292 -10.79 -16.85 -23.68
C GLU A 292 -12.13 -16.12 -23.46
N ASP A 293 -13.24 -16.86 -23.39
CA ASP A 293 -14.55 -16.26 -23.14
C ASP A 293 -14.65 -15.58 -21.78
N ASN A 294 -14.03 -16.17 -20.75
CA ASN A 294 -13.97 -15.57 -19.42
C ASN A 294 -13.06 -14.34 -19.41
N ALA A 295 -11.90 -14.42 -20.09
CA ALA A 295 -11.01 -13.27 -20.27
C ALA A 295 -11.71 -12.11 -20.98
N ARG A 296 -12.40 -12.39 -22.09
CA ARG A 296 -13.16 -11.42 -22.88
C ARG A 296 -14.30 -10.81 -22.07
N ARG A 297 -15.02 -11.61 -21.29
CA ARG A 297 -16.08 -11.13 -20.40
C ARG A 297 -15.53 -10.21 -19.31
N ASN A 298 -14.43 -10.57 -18.65
CA ASN A 298 -13.78 -9.68 -17.67
C ASN A 298 -13.33 -8.37 -18.32
N LYS A 299 -12.58 -8.45 -19.43
CA LYS A 299 -12.00 -7.29 -20.10
C LYS A 299 -13.08 -6.30 -20.56
N SER A 300 -14.11 -6.79 -21.25
CA SER A 300 -15.18 -5.95 -21.79
C SER A 300 -16.05 -5.30 -20.69
N GLY A 301 -16.41 -6.05 -19.65
CA GLY A 301 -17.18 -5.50 -18.53
C GLY A 301 -16.40 -4.41 -17.76
N ARG A 302 -15.10 -4.64 -17.52
CA ARG A 302 -14.22 -3.67 -16.85
C ARG A 302 -14.03 -2.40 -17.66
N ALA A 303 -13.78 -2.53 -18.96
CA ALA A 303 -13.68 -1.40 -19.88
C ALA A 303 -14.94 -0.54 -19.83
N ALA A 304 -16.13 -1.15 -19.95
CA ALA A 304 -17.40 -0.43 -19.89
C ALA A 304 -17.62 0.30 -18.55
N LEU A 305 -17.26 -0.33 -17.41
CA LEU A 305 -17.36 0.31 -16.10
C LEU A 305 -16.39 1.48 -15.97
N ARG A 306 -15.15 1.32 -16.47
CA ARG A 306 -14.10 2.34 -16.44
C ARG A 306 -14.47 3.56 -17.27
N GLU A 307 -14.95 3.34 -18.48
CA GLU A 307 -15.42 4.40 -19.37
C GLU A 307 -16.58 5.19 -18.73
N ALA A 308 -17.56 4.50 -18.14
CA ALA A 308 -18.67 5.16 -17.44
C ALA A 308 -18.20 5.96 -16.22
N TYR A 309 -17.28 5.40 -15.42
CA TYR A 309 -16.64 6.11 -14.31
C TYR A 309 -15.94 7.39 -14.77
N GLN A 310 -15.14 7.30 -15.83
CA GLN A 310 -14.42 8.45 -16.41
C GLN A 310 -15.38 9.52 -16.92
N ARG A 311 -16.44 9.13 -17.65
CA ARG A 311 -17.48 10.07 -18.11
C ARG A 311 -18.14 10.79 -16.93
N MET A 312 -18.62 10.05 -15.93
CA MET A 312 -19.26 10.63 -14.74
C MET A 312 -18.32 11.58 -13.99
N ARG A 313 -17.03 11.28 -13.91
CA ARG A 313 -16.05 12.20 -13.31
C ARG A 313 -15.82 13.44 -14.16
N SER A 314 -15.74 13.32 -15.49
CA SER A 314 -15.59 14.48 -16.39
C SER A 314 -16.80 15.42 -16.36
N THR A 315 -17.99 14.91 -16.04
CA THR A 315 -19.21 15.72 -15.87
C THR A 315 -19.37 16.28 -14.46
N GLY A 316 -18.38 16.09 -13.59
CA GLY A 316 -18.33 16.72 -12.26
C GLY A 316 -18.95 15.92 -11.12
N ILE A 317 -19.32 14.64 -11.31
CA ILE A 317 -19.82 13.82 -10.21
C ILE A 317 -18.69 13.56 -9.20
N SER A 318 -18.83 14.15 -8.01
CA SER A 318 -17.88 14.04 -6.90
C SER A 318 -18.16 12.82 -6.01
N GLY A 319 -17.21 12.50 -5.12
CA GLY A 319 -17.33 11.36 -4.19
C GLY A 319 -17.45 10.00 -4.86
N LEU A 320 -17.02 9.89 -6.13
CA LEU A 320 -17.03 8.65 -6.91
C LEU A 320 -15.62 8.03 -6.89
N HIS A 321 -15.52 6.83 -6.35
CA HIS A 321 -14.30 6.06 -6.20
C HIS A 321 -14.36 4.81 -7.07
N TYR A 322 -13.18 4.28 -7.39
CA TYR A 322 -13.03 3.14 -8.29
C TYR A 322 -12.09 2.11 -7.68
N LEU A 323 -12.46 0.84 -7.76
CA LEU A 323 -11.62 -0.29 -7.35
C LEU A 323 -11.43 -1.25 -8.53
N GLU A 324 -10.18 -1.42 -8.95
CA GLU A 324 -9.81 -2.32 -10.03
C GLU A 324 -9.91 -3.79 -9.64
N GLY A 325 -10.21 -4.64 -10.62
CA GLY A 325 -10.54 -6.04 -10.40
C GLY A 325 -9.34 -6.98 -10.40
N ASN A 326 -8.18 -6.52 -10.88
CA ASN A 326 -6.98 -7.35 -11.06
C ASN A 326 -6.45 -7.93 -9.74
N PHE A 327 -6.59 -7.17 -8.66
CA PHE A 327 -6.03 -7.52 -7.34
C PHE A 327 -7.13 -7.78 -6.30
N LEU A 328 -8.38 -8.00 -6.74
CA LEU A 328 -9.45 -8.41 -5.82
C LEU A 328 -9.21 -9.83 -5.28
N LEU A 329 -8.44 -10.64 -6.00
CA LEU A 329 -7.98 -11.98 -5.63
C LEU A 329 -6.50 -12.10 -5.98
N GLY A 330 -5.86 -13.19 -5.55
CA GLY A 330 -4.48 -13.53 -5.86
C GLY A 330 -4.29 -13.95 -7.32
N GLN A 331 -3.04 -13.97 -7.76
CA GLN A 331 -2.65 -14.36 -9.12
C GLN A 331 -2.27 -15.84 -9.24
N ASP A 332 -2.25 -16.58 -8.12
CA ASP A 332 -1.91 -18.00 -8.05
C ASP A 332 -3.03 -18.93 -8.56
N GLY A 333 -4.27 -18.45 -8.61
CA GLY A 333 -5.43 -19.23 -9.07
C GLY A 333 -6.06 -20.15 -8.01
N GLU A 334 -5.56 -20.13 -6.77
CA GLU A 334 -5.91 -21.10 -5.71
C GLU A 334 -7.08 -20.64 -4.82
N ASP A 335 -7.57 -19.42 -5.02
CA ASP A 335 -8.45 -18.76 -4.06
C ASP A 335 -9.93 -18.72 -4.45
N THR A 336 -10.33 -19.63 -5.36
CA THR A 336 -11.73 -19.82 -5.75
C THR A 336 -12.13 -21.30 -5.73
N VAL A 337 -13.40 -21.58 -5.45
CA VAL A 337 -13.93 -22.97 -5.41
C VAL A 337 -14.17 -23.52 -6.82
N ASP A 338 -14.63 -22.67 -7.74
CA ASP A 338 -15.15 -23.08 -9.05
C ASP A 338 -14.67 -22.15 -10.17
N GLY A 339 -13.55 -21.45 -9.96
CA GLY A 339 -13.07 -20.38 -10.84
C GLY A 339 -13.90 -19.10 -10.76
N SER A 340 -15.09 -19.16 -10.15
CA SER A 340 -16.12 -18.19 -9.73
C SER A 340 -15.93 -17.48 -8.39
N HIS A 341 -16.17 -18.29 -7.37
CA HIS A 341 -16.56 -17.91 -6.03
C HIS A 341 -15.37 -18.06 -5.10
N PRO A 342 -15.01 -17.01 -4.34
CA PRO A 342 -13.87 -17.09 -3.44
C PRO A 342 -14.01 -18.22 -2.41
N THR A 343 -12.88 -18.86 -2.12
CA THR A 343 -12.69 -19.64 -0.89
C THR A 343 -12.51 -18.66 0.29
N ASP A 344 -12.30 -19.18 1.50
CA ASP A 344 -11.93 -18.34 2.64
C ASP A 344 -10.62 -17.56 2.41
N LEU A 345 -9.63 -18.16 1.72
CA LEU A 345 -8.40 -17.47 1.31
C LEU A 345 -8.74 -16.30 0.38
N GLY A 346 -9.59 -16.53 -0.62
CA GLY A 346 -10.02 -15.50 -1.55
C GLY A 346 -10.81 -14.39 -0.86
N PHE A 347 -11.68 -14.70 0.09
CA PHE A 347 -12.41 -13.67 0.83
C PHE A 347 -11.50 -12.83 1.75
N VAL A 348 -10.44 -13.41 2.31
CA VAL A 348 -9.44 -12.63 3.07
C VAL A 348 -8.69 -11.68 2.15
N ARG A 349 -8.16 -12.17 1.02
CA ARG A 349 -7.48 -11.34 0.01
C ARG A 349 -8.40 -10.24 -0.52
N GLN A 350 -9.64 -10.59 -0.82
CA GLN A 350 -10.66 -9.64 -1.26
C GLN A 350 -10.91 -8.58 -0.18
N ALA A 351 -11.05 -8.98 1.09
CA ALA A 351 -11.21 -8.03 2.20
C ALA A 351 -9.98 -7.12 2.36
N ASP A 352 -8.75 -7.62 2.19
CA ASP A 352 -7.54 -6.80 2.23
C ASP A 352 -7.58 -5.70 1.15
N THR A 353 -7.93 -6.04 -0.08
CA THR A 353 -8.04 -5.10 -1.19
C THR A 353 -9.15 -4.07 -0.97
N PHE A 354 -10.33 -4.50 -0.53
CA PHE A 354 -11.42 -3.58 -0.17
C PHE A 354 -11.05 -2.66 1.00
N GLU A 355 -10.33 -3.17 2.00
CA GLU A 355 -9.92 -2.39 3.15
C GLU A 355 -8.99 -1.24 2.75
N LEU A 356 -8.06 -1.47 1.82
CA LEU A 356 -7.17 -0.42 1.31
C LEU A 356 -7.96 0.74 0.70
N ALA A 357 -8.96 0.43 -0.15
CA ALA A 357 -9.83 1.42 -0.77
C ALA A 357 -10.73 2.11 0.26
N LEU A 358 -11.41 1.33 1.12
CA LEU A 358 -12.35 1.86 2.10
C LEU A 358 -11.66 2.69 3.18
N ARG A 359 -10.43 2.37 3.60
CA ARG A 359 -9.67 3.22 4.52
C ARG A 359 -9.42 4.61 3.95
N GLN A 360 -9.09 4.70 2.65
CA GLN A 360 -8.90 5.98 1.98
C GLN A 360 -10.20 6.79 1.87
N ILE A 361 -11.35 6.11 1.72
CA ILE A 361 -12.65 6.76 1.61
C ILE A 361 -13.18 7.19 2.99
N LEU A 362 -13.01 6.35 4.01
CA LEU A 362 -13.56 6.57 5.36
C LEU A 362 -12.70 7.52 6.21
N ASP A 363 -11.40 7.58 5.94
CA ASP A 363 -10.48 8.52 6.58
C ASP A 363 -9.51 9.10 5.54
N PRO A 364 -10.01 10.00 4.66
CA PRO A 364 -9.19 10.61 3.62
C PRO A 364 -8.05 11.46 4.20
N THR A 365 -8.12 11.80 5.49
CA THR A 365 -7.17 12.67 6.21
C THR A 365 -5.98 11.93 6.82
N HIS A 366 -6.11 10.65 7.22
CA HIS A 366 -5.04 9.88 7.88
C HIS A 366 -4.83 8.48 7.28
N PRO A 367 -4.34 8.35 6.03
CA PRO A 367 -4.02 7.05 5.46
C PRO A 367 -2.93 6.31 6.27
N PRO A 368 -2.93 4.97 6.32
CA PRO A 368 -1.89 4.20 7.03
C PRO A 368 -0.51 4.42 6.38
N LEU A 369 0.56 4.28 7.16
CA LEU A 369 1.92 4.25 6.63
C LEU A 369 2.11 3.04 5.72
N ARG A 370 2.78 3.23 4.59
CA ARG A 370 3.10 2.18 3.62
C ARG A 370 4.49 2.43 3.04
N TRP A 371 5.10 1.38 2.51
CA TRP A 371 6.31 1.46 1.71
C TRP A 371 5.96 1.81 0.26
N TRP A 372 6.73 2.72 -0.34
CA TRP A 372 6.62 3.13 -1.74
C TRP A 372 7.98 2.89 -2.40
N LYS A 373 8.00 2.09 -3.47
CA LYS A 373 9.20 1.84 -4.27
C LYS A 373 9.42 3.03 -5.21
N GLY A 374 10.64 3.52 -5.35
CA GLY A 374 10.91 4.58 -6.33
C GLY A 374 12.37 4.70 -6.71
N ASN A 375 12.61 5.35 -7.85
CA ASN A 375 13.94 5.69 -8.34
C ASN A 375 14.05 7.21 -8.52
N LEU A 376 15.23 7.75 -8.21
CA LEU A 376 15.51 9.19 -8.24
C LEU A 376 16.56 9.60 -9.29
N HIS A 377 17.17 8.65 -10.00
CA HIS A 377 18.23 8.91 -10.96
C HIS A 377 18.05 8.05 -12.22
N THR A 378 17.71 8.69 -13.34
CA THR A 378 17.53 8.04 -14.64
C THR A 378 17.56 9.09 -15.76
N HIS A 379 18.11 8.72 -16.92
CA HIS A 379 18.28 9.62 -18.06
C HIS A 379 17.40 9.26 -19.23
N THR A 380 17.00 10.25 -20.02
CA THR A 380 16.12 10.08 -21.18
C THR A 380 16.78 10.65 -22.44
N LEU A 381 16.11 10.53 -23.59
CA LEU A 381 16.54 11.21 -24.82
C LEU A 381 16.59 12.74 -24.71
N TRP A 382 16.10 13.34 -23.63
CA TRP A 382 16.30 14.77 -23.36
C TRP A 382 17.77 15.11 -23.02
N SER A 383 18.55 14.16 -22.51
CA SER A 383 20.00 14.30 -22.32
C SER A 383 20.76 13.22 -23.09
N ASP A 384 21.33 12.23 -22.44
CA ASP A 384 22.21 11.19 -23.00
C ASP A 384 21.64 9.77 -22.91
N GLY A 385 20.50 9.58 -22.25
CA GLY A 385 19.73 8.35 -22.29
C GLY A 385 19.29 7.96 -23.72
N ASN A 386 18.90 6.69 -23.89
CA ASN A 386 18.59 6.12 -25.20
C ASN A 386 17.12 5.77 -25.48
N ASP A 387 16.18 6.13 -24.60
CA ASP A 387 14.74 5.93 -24.81
C ASP A 387 13.89 7.18 -24.46
N PHE A 388 12.65 7.19 -24.96
CA PHE A 388 11.70 8.28 -24.77
C PHE A 388 11.24 8.37 -23.30
N PRO A 389 11.01 9.57 -22.76
CA PRO A 389 10.73 9.75 -21.33
C PRO A 389 9.48 8.97 -20.86
N GLU A 390 8.44 8.88 -21.66
CA GLU A 390 7.26 8.08 -21.35
C GLU A 390 7.45 6.57 -21.52
N MET A 391 8.36 6.11 -22.39
CA MET A 391 8.71 4.69 -22.48
C MET A 391 9.41 4.24 -21.20
N ILE A 392 10.30 5.10 -20.69
CA ILE A 392 11.02 4.91 -19.43
C ILE A 392 10.03 4.95 -18.25
N ALA A 393 9.19 5.99 -18.16
CA ALA A 393 8.21 6.09 -17.09
C ALA A 393 7.22 4.90 -17.07
N ASP A 394 6.76 4.47 -18.25
CA ASP A 394 5.92 3.30 -18.41
C ASP A 394 6.63 1.98 -18.06
N TRP A 395 7.95 1.90 -18.25
CA TRP A 395 8.75 0.77 -17.77
C TRP A 395 8.69 0.70 -16.25
N TYR A 396 9.07 1.77 -15.54
CA TYR A 396 9.07 1.77 -14.07
C TYR A 396 7.68 1.49 -13.48
N LEU A 397 6.63 2.12 -14.04
CA LEU A 397 5.24 1.87 -13.66
C LEU A 397 4.87 0.38 -13.74
N ARG A 398 5.25 -0.30 -14.83
CA ARG A 398 4.95 -1.73 -15.03
C ARG A 398 5.80 -2.66 -14.18
N HIS A 399 6.92 -2.19 -13.64
CA HIS A 399 7.83 -2.97 -12.78
C HIS A 399 7.66 -2.65 -11.28
N GLY A 400 6.46 -2.18 -10.91
CA GLY A 400 6.04 -2.04 -9.51
C GLY A 400 6.62 -0.84 -8.78
N TYR A 401 7.22 0.12 -9.49
CA TYR A 401 7.61 1.39 -8.89
C TYR A 401 6.37 2.26 -8.67
N ASN A 402 6.45 3.13 -7.66
CA ASN A 402 5.40 4.07 -7.29
C ASN A 402 5.81 5.52 -7.55
N PHE A 403 7.10 5.83 -7.66
CA PHE A 403 7.53 7.13 -8.10
C PHE A 403 8.82 7.08 -8.90
N LEU A 404 8.98 8.05 -9.79
CA LEU A 404 10.14 8.20 -10.65
C LEU A 404 10.52 9.68 -10.76
N ALA A 405 11.81 9.97 -10.65
CA ALA A 405 12.37 11.24 -11.06
C ALA A 405 13.14 11.06 -12.38
N LEU A 406 12.86 11.89 -13.37
CA LEU A 406 13.70 12.01 -14.57
C LEU A 406 14.74 13.08 -14.27
N SER A 407 16.02 12.74 -14.38
CA SER A 407 17.14 13.56 -13.91
C SER A 407 18.09 13.93 -15.04
N ASP A 408 17.56 14.26 -16.21
CA ASP A 408 18.36 14.63 -17.38
C ASP A 408 19.38 15.75 -17.06
N HIS A 409 20.57 15.68 -17.66
CA HIS A 409 21.68 16.60 -17.36
C HIS A 409 21.37 18.08 -17.67
N ASN A 410 21.49 18.93 -16.64
CA ASN A 410 21.47 20.40 -16.68
C ASN A 410 20.24 21.01 -17.38
N LEU A 411 19.13 20.28 -17.41
CA LEU A 411 17.89 20.72 -18.04
C LEU A 411 16.66 20.05 -17.44
N LEU A 412 15.52 20.67 -17.70
CA LEU A 412 14.21 20.09 -17.44
C LEU A 412 13.54 19.70 -18.74
N SER A 413 12.75 18.61 -18.73
CA SER A 413 11.92 18.20 -19.86
C SER A 413 10.72 19.15 -20.06
N GLN A 414 10.99 20.38 -20.48
CA GLN A 414 10.01 21.46 -20.65
C GLN A 414 10.05 22.04 -22.07
N GLY A 415 8.87 22.47 -22.54
CA GLY A 415 8.73 23.09 -23.86
C GLY A 415 8.73 22.09 -25.01
N VAL A 416 8.86 22.61 -26.23
CA VAL A 416 8.81 21.81 -27.47
C VAL A 416 10.22 21.44 -27.89
N ARG A 417 10.50 20.14 -27.96
CA ARG A 417 11.78 19.61 -28.43
C ARG A 417 11.57 18.55 -29.50
N TRP A 418 12.28 18.70 -30.61
CA TRP A 418 12.32 17.73 -31.71
C TRP A 418 13.72 17.16 -31.77
N MET A 419 13.82 15.85 -32.00
CA MET A 419 15.09 15.15 -32.13
C MET A 419 15.13 14.43 -33.47
N ASN A 420 16.27 14.53 -34.16
CA ASN A 420 16.46 13.84 -35.42
C ASN A 420 16.46 12.32 -35.19
N ILE A 421 15.73 11.58 -36.03
CA ILE A 421 15.63 10.13 -35.88
C ILE A 421 16.99 9.44 -35.98
N GLU A 422 17.93 9.96 -36.78
CA GLU A 422 19.26 9.38 -36.95
C GLU A 422 20.05 9.45 -35.62
N GLU A 423 19.84 10.51 -34.83
CA GLU A 423 20.44 10.64 -33.49
C GLU A 423 19.83 9.64 -32.50
N VAL A 424 18.50 9.47 -32.54
CA VAL A 424 17.81 8.46 -31.71
C VAL A 424 18.31 7.06 -32.06
N GLU A 425 18.38 6.74 -33.35
CA GLU A 425 18.79 5.42 -33.83
C GLU A 425 20.26 5.12 -33.53
N LYS A 426 21.13 6.15 -33.54
CA LYS A 426 22.54 6.01 -33.15
C LYS A 426 22.71 5.58 -31.69
N ARG A 427 21.79 5.98 -30.80
CA ARG A 427 21.84 5.63 -29.35
C ARG A 427 21.17 4.29 -29.01
N ASN A 428 20.25 3.82 -29.85
CA ASN A 428 19.30 2.75 -29.52
C ASN A 428 19.39 1.52 -30.46
N GLY A 429 19.99 1.67 -31.65
CA GLY A 429 19.99 0.61 -32.67
C GLY A 429 18.62 0.46 -33.34
N GLN A 430 18.32 1.37 -34.27
CA GLN A 430 17.21 1.38 -35.27
C GLN A 430 15.76 1.04 -34.85
N THR A 431 15.47 0.57 -33.63
CA THR A 431 14.16 0.00 -33.25
C THR A 431 13.34 0.85 -32.27
N ALA A 432 13.91 1.95 -31.78
CA ALA A 432 13.31 2.85 -30.79
C ALA A 432 11.91 3.32 -31.16
N LEU A 433 11.80 3.94 -32.34
CA LEU A 433 10.58 4.61 -32.79
C LEU A 433 9.46 3.60 -33.07
N GLU A 434 9.79 2.44 -33.62
CA GLU A 434 8.80 1.38 -33.86
C GLU A 434 8.22 0.84 -32.55
N LYS A 435 9.06 0.63 -31.53
CA LYS A 435 8.62 0.24 -30.18
C LYS A 435 7.72 1.32 -29.57
N TYR A 436 8.14 2.59 -29.71
CA TYR A 436 7.41 3.75 -29.19
C TYR A 436 6.02 3.90 -29.83
N ILE A 437 5.93 3.83 -31.17
CA ILE A 437 4.66 3.83 -31.91
C ILE A 437 3.79 2.62 -31.53
N ARG A 438 4.39 1.44 -31.34
CA ARG A 438 3.64 0.25 -30.93
C ARG A 438 3.04 0.39 -29.53
N ARG A 439 3.75 1.06 -28.61
CA ARG A 439 3.31 1.22 -27.22
C ARG A 439 2.21 2.28 -27.08
N PHE A 440 2.36 3.44 -27.70
CA PHE A 440 1.47 4.59 -27.49
C PHE A 440 0.62 4.98 -28.70
N GLY A 441 0.82 4.34 -29.85
CA GLY A 441 0.06 4.61 -31.07
C GLY A 441 0.51 5.85 -31.82
N LYS A 442 0.05 5.97 -33.07
CA LYS A 442 0.42 7.07 -33.98
C LYS A 442 -0.21 8.41 -33.60
N ASP A 443 -1.28 8.41 -32.80
CA ASP A 443 -1.93 9.64 -32.35
C ASP A 443 -1.14 10.32 -31.23
N TRP A 444 -0.38 9.55 -30.44
CA TRP A 444 0.51 10.08 -29.41
C TRP A 444 1.87 10.48 -29.96
N VAL A 445 2.46 9.60 -30.79
CA VAL A 445 3.82 9.78 -31.33
C VAL A 445 3.80 10.78 -32.48
N GLU A 446 4.39 11.95 -32.22
CA GLU A 446 4.44 13.04 -33.20
C GLU A 446 5.76 13.06 -33.97
N THR A 447 5.66 13.05 -35.28
CA THR A 447 6.81 13.09 -36.20
C THR A 447 6.64 14.17 -37.24
N ARG A 448 7.74 14.75 -37.73
CA ARG A 448 7.75 15.72 -38.85
C ARG A 448 8.93 15.49 -39.79
N GLY A 449 8.88 16.14 -40.96
CA GLY A 449 9.94 16.05 -41.97
C GLY A 449 9.89 14.75 -42.79
N LYS A 450 10.98 14.46 -43.52
CA LYS A 450 11.07 13.29 -44.42
C LYS A 450 12.37 12.52 -44.21
N ARG A 451 12.27 11.20 -44.09
CA ARG A 451 13.41 10.33 -43.78
C ARG A 451 14.41 10.29 -44.92
N GLU A 452 13.94 10.35 -46.17
CA GLU A 452 14.78 10.36 -47.38
C GLU A 452 15.60 11.66 -47.52
N GLN A 453 15.25 12.71 -46.77
CA GLN A 453 15.90 14.01 -46.79
C GLN A 453 16.76 14.27 -45.55
N GLY A 454 16.90 13.30 -44.63
CA GLY A 454 17.61 13.46 -43.36
C GLY A 454 16.95 14.47 -42.40
N THR A 455 15.71 14.89 -42.65
CA THR A 455 14.97 15.88 -41.84
C THR A 455 13.90 15.26 -40.95
N PHE A 456 13.86 13.92 -40.86
CA PHE A 456 12.82 13.23 -40.08
C PHE A 456 13.11 13.36 -38.59
N GLU A 457 12.19 13.98 -37.88
CA GLU A 457 12.31 14.24 -36.45
C GLU A 457 11.10 13.68 -35.70
N VAL A 458 11.35 13.28 -34.46
CA VAL A 458 10.33 12.86 -33.49
C VAL A 458 10.30 13.86 -32.34
N ARG A 459 9.10 14.19 -31.84
CA ARG A 459 8.95 15.09 -30.71
C ARG A 459 9.25 14.35 -29.41
N LEU A 460 10.11 14.92 -28.57
CA LEU A 460 10.27 14.45 -27.20
C LEU A 460 9.19 15.07 -26.32
N LYS A 461 8.43 14.25 -25.59
CA LYS A 461 7.34 14.76 -24.75
C LYS A 461 7.89 15.46 -23.51
N PRO A 462 7.36 16.65 -23.14
CA PRO A 462 7.70 17.30 -21.89
C PRO A 462 7.09 16.55 -20.70
N LEU A 463 7.63 16.78 -19.50
CA LEU A 463 7.24 16.09 -18.28
C LEU A 463 5.74 16.19 -18.00
N GLU A 464 5.11 17.34 -18.24
CA GLU A 464 3.66 17.54 -18.02
C GLU A 464 2.81 16.57 -18.85
N GLU A 465 3.19 16.30 -20.11
CA GLU A 465 2.48 15.34 -20.95
C GLU A 465 2.73 13.90 -20.49
N VAL A 466 3.96 13.59 -20.08
CA VAL A 466 4.28 12.28 -19.49
C VAL A 466 3.46 12.07 -18.21
N GLN A 467 3.37 13.08 -17.34
CA GLN A 467 2.57 13.05 -16.12
C GLN A 467 1.10 12.76 -16.40
N ALA A 468 0.51 13.47 -17.36
CA ALA A 468 -0.88 13.26 -17.76
C ALA A 468 -1.14 11.82 -18.28
N LEU A 469 -0.11 11.17 -18.81
CA LEU A 469 -0.19 9.80 -19.33
C LEU A 469 -0.05 8.73 -18.24
N VAL A 470 0.87 8.88 -17.30
CA VAL A 470 1.26 7.79 -16.37
C VAL A 470 0.88 8.02 -14.91
N GLU A 471 0.64 9.27 -14.48
CA GLU A 471 0.32 9.52 -13.07
C GLU A 471 -1.06 9.02 -12.69
N SER A 472 -1.13 8.35 -11.55
CA SER A 472 -2.37 7.90 -10.96
C SER A 472 -2.28 8.00 -9.44
N ARG A 473 -3.29 8.65 -8.85
CA ARG A 473 -3.30 8.99 -7.42
C ARG A 473 -3.12 7.74 -6.57
N GLY A 474 -2.03 7.71 -5.81
CA GLY A 474 -1.72 6.60 -4.90
C GLY A 474 -1.21 5.33 -5.59
N GLN A 475 -0.88 5.41 -6.88
CA GLN A 475 -0.29 4.33 -7.66
C GLN A 475 1.08 4.73 -8.21
N PHE A 476 1.16 5.85 -8.93
CA PHE A 476 2.39 6.31 -9.59
C PHE A 476 2.48 7.85 -9.64
N LEU A 477 3.66 8.38 -9.35
CA LEU A 477 3.96 9.81 -9.28
C LEU A 477 5.26 10.12 -10.02
N MET A 478 5.26 11.11 -10.91
CA MET A 478 6.48 11.66 -11.46
C MET A 478 6.95 12.82 -10.59
N ILE A 479 8.26 12.91 -10.38
CA ILE A 479 8.87 14.01 -9.63
C ILE A 479 9.82 14.74 -10.58
N GLN A 480 9.61 16.05 -10.70
CA GLN A 480 10.51 16.88 -11.47
C GLN A 480 11.90 16.92 -10.81
N SER A 481 12.93 16.61 -11.58
CA SER A 481 14.33 16.59 -11.16
C SER A 481 15.22 16.98 -12.34
N GLU A 482 16.48 17.25 -12.03
CA GLU A 482 17.57 17.33 -13.00
C GLU A 482 18.83 16.75 -12.33
N GLU A 483 19.83 16.46 -13.13
CA GLU A 483 21.20 16.26 -12.66
C GLU A 483 22.06 17.46 -13.01
N ILE A 484 22.60 18.13 -12.00
CA ILE A 484 23.55 19.23 -12.16
C ILE A 484 24.92 18.62 -12.39
N THR A 485 25.41 18.70 -13.63
CA THR A 485 26.72 18.20 -14.04
C THR A 485 27.69 19.37 -14.20
N ASP A 486 28.71 19.42 -13.33
CA ASP A 486 29.61 20.56 -13.21
C ASP A 486 31.03 20.14 -12.78
N ARG A 487 32.03 20.44 -13.62
CA ARG A 487 33.47 20.19 -13.38
C ARG A 487 33.78 18.83 -12.73
N GLY A 488 33.13 17.76 -13.19
CA GLY A 488 33.35 16.38 -12.72
C GLY A 488 32.54 15.97 -11.47
N ALA A 489 31.68 16.86 -10.97
CA ALA A 489 30.69 16.54 -9.94
C ALA A 489 29.28 16.45 -10.54
N HIS A 490 28.49 15.58 -9.95
CA HIS A 490 27.17 15.19 -10.42
C HIS A 490 26.20 15.19 -9.24
N ILE A 491 25.19 16.06 -9.29
CA ILE A 491 24.28 16.28 -8.15
C ILE A 491 22.85 16.29 -8.67
N ASN A 492 22.06 15.30 -8.27
CA ASN A 492 20.64 15.32 -8.55
C ASN A 492 19.92 16.32 -7.65
N ALA A 493 19.09 17.17 -8.24
CA ALA A 493 18.22 18.09 -7.54
C ALA A 493 16.76 17.69 -7.76
N THR A 494 16.19 16.96 -6.80
CA THR A 494 14.83 16.42 -6.88
C THR A 494 13.80 17.35 -6.25
N ASN A 495 12.62 17.45 -6.87
CA ASN A 495 11.52 18.35 -6.48
C ASN A 495 11.80 19.82 -6.79
N ILE A 496 12.54 20.09 -7.88
CA ILE A 496 12.81 21.44 -8.40
C ILE A 496 11.64 21.97 -9.25
N ALA A 497 11.61 23.28 -9.47
CA ALA A 497 10.65 23.93 -10.38
C ALA A 497 11.31 24.52 -11.63
N GLU A 498 12.59 24.87 -11.52
CA GLU A 498 13.38 25.54 -12.55
C GLU A 498 14.75 24.86 -12.58
N ALA A 499 15.35 24.74 -13.78
CA ALA A 499 16.69 24.19 -13.93
C ALA A 499 17.73 25.07 -13.23
N ILE A 500 18.70 24.45 -12.57
CA ILE A 500 19.79 25.10 -11.86
C ILE A 500 21.04 25.00 -12.73
N GLN A 501 21.54 26.15 -13.16
CA GLN A 501 22.75 26.20 -13.96
C GLN A 501 23.98 25.79 -13.13
N PRO A 502 24.96 25.07 -13.70
CA PRO A 502 26.26 24.81 -13.09
C PRO A 502 26.91 26.10 -12.57
N GLN A 503 27.42 26.07 -11.32
CA GLN A 503 27.97 27.25 -10.64
C GLN A 503 29.50 27.36 -10.73
N GLY A 504 30.19 26.25 -11.03
CA GLY A 504 31.64 26.14 -11.02
C GLY A 504 32.28 26.27 -9.64
N GLY A 505 33.61 26.23 -9.62
CA GLY A 505 34.45 26.35 -8.42
C GLY A 505 35.91 26.04 -8.75
N ASP A 506 36.85 26.45 -7.89
CA ASP A 506 38.28 26.24 -8.09
C ASP A 506 38.73 24.83 -7.65
N SER A 507 37.86 24.08 -6.99
CA SER A 507 38.05 22.68 -6.59
C SER A 507 36.74 21.89 -6.69
N VAL A 508 36.80 20.55 -6.74
CA VAL A 508 35.61 19.67 -6.73
C VAL A 508 34.70 19.99 -5.54
N ARG A 509 35.30 20.13 -4.34
CA ARG A 509 34.57 20.51 -3.13
C ARG A 509 33.86 21.87 -3.26
N GLU A 510 34.54 22.87 -3.80
CA GLU A 510 33.93 24.19 -3.99
C GLU A 510 32.82 24.17 -5.05
N THR A 511 33.00 23.42 -6.13
CA THR A 511 31.97 23.20 -7.15
C THR A 511 30.71 22.60 -6.54
N ILE A 512 30.84 21.51 -5.77
CA ILE A 512 29.71 20.89 -5.08
C ILE A 512 29.06 21.88 -4.12
N GLN A 513 29.88 22.57 -3.31
CA GLN A 513 29.39 23.55 -2.35
C GLN A 513 28.57 24.67 -3.00
N ASN A 514 29.01 25.18 -4.15
CA ASN A 514 28.32 26.25 -4.88
C ASN A 514 27.01 25.76 -5.50
N ASN A 515 26.98 24.56 -6.08
CA ASN A 515 25.75 23.96 -6.61
C ASN A 515 24.73 23.67 -5.50
N LEU A 516 25.16 23.12 -4.35
CA LEU A 516 24.29 22.93 -3.18
C LEU A 516 23.72 24.25 -2.64
N ARG A 517 24.50 25.34 -2.69
CA ARG A 517 23.98 26.68 -2.34
C ARG A 517 22.92 27.17 -3.32
N ALA A 518 23.08 26.90 -4.62
CA ALA A 518 22.08 27.25 -5.62
C ALA A 518 20.78 26.46 -5.41
N VAL A 519 20.87 25.16 -5.11
CA VAL A 519 19.73 24.32 -4.70
C VAL A 519 19.02 24.89 -3.47
N ALA A 520 19.78 25.19 -2.41
CA ALA A 520 19.22 25.77 -1.19
C ALA A 520 18.58 27.15 -1.43
N ALA A 521 19.16 27.98 -2.29
CA ALA A 521 18.63 29.29 -2.66
C ALA A 521 17.29 29.17 -3.40
N GLN A 522 17.18 28.24 -4.36
CA GLN A 522 15.91 27.95 -5.03
C GLN A 522 14.88 27.42 -4.03
N SER A 523 15.26 26.48 -3.17
CA SER A 523 14.38 25.88 -2.17
C SER A 523 13.77 26.96 -1.26
N LYS A 524 14.62 27.87 -0.76
CA LYS A 524 14.19 28.99 0.08
C LYS A 524 13.31 29.98 -0.68
N ARG A 525 13.68 30.36 -1.91
CA ARG A 525 12.92 31.31 -2.74
C ARG A 525 11.51 30.80 -3.04
N LEU A 526 11.36 29.51 -3.31
CA LEU A 526 10.10 28.90 -3.71
C LEU A 526 9.27 28.37 -2.53
N GLY A 527 9.82 28.31 -1.32
CA GLY A 527 9.17 27.66 -0.17
C GLY A 527 8.92 26.17 -0.41
N ARG A 528 9.72 25.54 -1.28
CA ARG A 528 9.61 24.14 -1.70
C ARG A 528 10.87 23.41 -1.29
N THR A 529 10.73 22.32 -0.55
CA THR A 529 11.88 21.51 -0.16
C THR A 529 12.42 20.76 -1.39
N ILE A 530 13.68 21.00 -1.73
CA ILE A 530 14.41 20.32 -2.79
C ILE A 530 15.41 19.39 -2.12
N ILE A 531 15.55 18.17 -2.63
CA ILE A 531 16.52 17.19 -2.14
C ILE A 531 17.70 17.17 -3.12
N PRO A 532 18.85 17.75 -2.75
CA PRO A 532 20.09 17.42 -3.41
C PRO A 532 20.54 16.02 -2.97
N HIS A 533 21.11 15.24 -3.89
CA HIS A 533 21.96 14.11 -3.54
C HIS A 533 23.16 14.03 -4.47
N LEU A 534 24.30 13.62 -3.93
CA LEU A 534 25.53 13.43 -4.67
C LEU A 534 25.52 12.07 -5.39
N ASN A 535 25.71 12.11 -6.70
CA ASN A 535 25.72 10.92 -7.54
C ASN A 535 27.14 10.31 -7.58
N HIS A 536 27.21 8.98 -7.63
CA HIS A 536 28.41 8.16 -7.87
C HIS A 536 29.72 8.84 -7.41
N PRO A 537 29.94 9.05 -6.09
CA PRO A 537 31.01 9.91 -5.60
C PRO A 537 32.42 9.35 -5.85
N ASN A 538 32.52 8.07 -6.21
CA ASN A 538 33.75 7.39 -6.58
C ASN A 538 34.03 7.41 -8.09
N LEU A 539 33.21 8.08 -8.92
CA LEU A 539 33.35 8.08 -10.37
C LEU A 539 34.73 8.62 -10.81
N GLY A 540 35.47 7.77 -11.53
CA GLY A 540 36.77 8.08 -12.11
C GLY A 540 37.90 8.34 -11.09
N ASP A 541 39.06 8.76 -11.59
CA ASP A 541 40.27 8.94 -10.76
C ASP A 541 40.22 10.20 -9.86
N GLN A 542 39.23 11.08 -10.08
CA GLN A 542 39.06 12.37 -9.38
C GLN A 542 37.84 12.43 -8.44
N GLY A 543 37.29 11.27 -8.04
CA GLY A 543 36.19 11.18 -7.07
C GLY A 543 36.42 11.91 -5.73
N ILE A 544 35.39 12.00 -4.91
CA ILE A 544 35.38 12.84 -3.70
C ILE A 544 35.86 12.03 -2.50
N SER A 545 36.80 12.58 -1.72
CA SER A 545 37.28 11.92 -0.49
C SER A 545 36.24 11.98 0.64
N ALA A 546 36.35 11.07 1.62
CA ALA A 546 35.47 11.07 2.80
C ALA A 546 35.59 12.37 3.60
N GLU A 547 36.79 12.95 3.67
CA GLU A 547 37.09 14.21 4.35
C GLU A 547 36.40 15.40 3.67
N GLU A 548 36.47 15.47 2.35
CA GLU A 548 35.79 16.50 1.58
C GLU A 548 34.27 16.40 1.74
N LEU A 549 33.72 15.18 1.67
CA LEU A 549 32.29 14.91 1.81
C LEU A 549 31.79 15.17 3.24
N ALA A 550 32.61 14.86 4.26
CA ALA A 550 32.29 15.14 5.66
C ALA A 550 32.19 16.64 5.92
N ALA A 551 33.01 17.43 5.24
CA ALA A 551 33.03 18.87 5.38
C ALA A 551 31.93 19.59 4.58
N LEU A 552 31.25 18.89 3.67
CA LEU A 552 30.08 19.37 2.91
C LEU A 552 28.77 19.16 3.68
N ILE A 553 28.64 19.82 4.83
CA ILE A 553 27.51 19.59 5.77
C ILE A 553 26.12 19.97 5.23
N GLN A 554 26.03 20.66 4.09
CA GLN A 554 24.73 20.98 3.46
C GLN A 554 24.20 19.82 2.62
N ASP A 555 25.04 18.85 2.28
CA ASP A 555 24.61 17.62 1.65
C ASP A 555 24.20 16.61 2.73
N GLU A 556 23.06 15.95 2.55
CA GLU A 556 22.57 14.92 3.46
C GLU A 556 22.49 13.55 2.78
N PHE A 557 22.64 13.47 1.45
CA PHE A 557 22.33 12.27 0.68
C PHE A 557 23.39 11.97 -0.37
N PHE A 558 23.77 10.70 -0.49
CA PHE A 558 24.67 10.25 -1.53
C PHE A 558 24.24 8.88 -2.04
N GLU A 559 24.70 8.52 -3.24
CA GLU A 559 24.53 7.17 -3.77
C GLU A 559 25.49 6.20 -3.08
N VAL A 560 24.95 5.26 -2.30
CA VAL A 560 25.69 4.13 -1.74
C VAL A 560 25.78 2.96 -2.73
N PHE A 561 24.91 2.96 -3.73
CA PHE A 561 24.90 2.03 -4.84
C PHE A 561 24.34 2.73 -6.07
N ASN A 562 25.10 2.72 -7.14
CA ASN A 562 24.68 3.21 -8.45
C ASN A 562 24.59 1.99 -9.40
N GLY A 563 23.47 1.85 -10.13
CA GLY A 563 23.21 0.72 -11.03
C GLY A 563 24.21 0.53 -12.19
N VAL A 564 25.25 1.35 -12.29
CA VAL A 564 26.25 1.32 -13.36
C VAL A 564 27.49 0.50 -12.93
N SER A 565 27.88 -0.46 -13.77
CA SER A 565 29.11 -1.24 -13.55
C SER A 565 30.34 -0.38 -13.85
N GLY A 566 31.30 -0.30 -12.92
CA GLY A 566 32.57 0.41 -13.10
C GLY A 566 32.65 1.79 -12.46
N ASP A 567 31.59 2.23 -11.77
CA ASP A 567 31.53 3.55 -11.12
C ASP A 567 32.17 3.58 -9.72
N GLY A 568 32.73 2.45 -9.30
CA GLY A 568 33.60 2.38 -8.13
C GLY A 568 32.85 2.16 -6.82
N ASP A 569 31.72 1.46 -6.83
CA ASP A 569 30.98 1.05 -5.63
C ASP A 569 31.88 0.27 -4.66
N LEU A 570 32.68 -0.65 -5.19
CA LEU A 570 33.65 -1.45 -4.42
C LEU A 570 34.94 -0.69 -4.09
N GLY A 571 35.12 0.52 -4.63
CA GLY A 571 36.34 1.31 -4.51
C GLY A 571 37.48 0.81 -5.41
N SER A 572 38.67 1.34 -5.19
CA SER A 572 39.88 1.03 -5.94
C SER A 572 41.13 1.12 -5.05
N ASP A 573 42.32 0.91 -5.60
CA ASP A 573 43.56 1.18 -4.85
C ASP A 573 43.67 2.66 -4.42
N ARG A 574 42.96 3.57 -5.11
CA ARG A 574 42.95 5.00 -4.81
C ARG A 574 41.77 5.42 -3.93
N ARG A 575 40.67 4.64 -3.86
CA ARG A 575 39.41 5.03 -3.17
C ARG A 575 38.83 3.91 -2.31
N VAL A 576 38.28 4.25 -1.15
CA VAL A 576 37.52 3.29 -0.33
C VAL A 576 36.21 2.94 -1.05
N GLY A 577 35.67 1.74 -0.81
CA GLY A 577 34.31 1.42 -1.29
C GLY A 577 33.24 2.31 -0.65
N LEU A 578 32.09 2.45 -1.29
CA LEU A 578 31.06 3.43 -0.90
C LEU A 578 30.50 3.20 0.51
N GLU A 579 30.34 1.96 0.96
CA GLU A 579 29.93 1.69 2.35
C GLU A 579 30.98 2.19 3.37
N THR A 580 32.27 2.03 3.07
CA THR A 580 33.36 2.53 3.92
C THR A 580 33.48 4.06 3.83
N LEU A 581 33.30 4.64 2.64
CA LEU A 581 33.20 6.10 2.45
C LEU A 581 32.09 6.66 3.34
N TRP A 582 30.93 6.00 3.36
CA TRP A 582 29.77 6.37 4.17
C TRP A 582 30.09 6.37 5.67
N ASP A 583 30.75 5.31 6.13
CA ASP A 583 31.07 5.14 7.55
C ASP A 583 32.10 6.17 8.04
N ILE A 584 33.16 6.41 7.26
CA ILE A 584 34.16 7.43 7.56
C ILE A 584 33.49 8.80 7.59
N THR A 585 32.75 9.14 6.54
CA THR A 585 32.09 10.45 6.42
C THR A 585 31.12 10.70 7.57
N SER A 586 30.29 9.72 7.90
CA SER A 586 29.31 9.82 8.99
C SER A 586 29.99 9.95 10.35
N SER A 587 31.10 9.23 10.58
CA SER A 587 31.88 9.32 11.82
C SER A 587 32.53 10.69 11.97
N LEU A 588 33.14 11.22 10.91
CA LEU A 588 33.73 12.57 10.90
C LEU A 588 32.67 13.65 11.09
N ARG A 589 31.51 13.52 10.45
CA ARG A 589 30.40 14.48 10.62
C ARG A 589 29.92 14.56 12.05
N LEU A 590 29.74 13.42 12.71
CA LEU A 590 29.27 13.38 14.10
C LEU A 590 30.33 13.82 15.11
N SER A 591 31.59 13.38 14.93
CA SER A 591 32.66 13.61 15.90
C SER A 591 33.41 14.93 15.74
N GLN A 592 33.54 15.45 14.51
CA GLN A 592 34.33 16.64 14.22
C GLN A 592 33.46 17.82 13.75
N PHE A 593 32.57 17.58 12.80
CA PHE A 593 31.74 18.65 12.22
C PHE A 593 30.44 18.92 12.99
N HIS A 594 30.10 18.07 13.96
CA HIS A 594 28.86 18.16 14.75
C HIS A 594 27.60 18.26 13.87
N ALA A 595 27.58 17.49 12.78
CA ALA A 595 26.54 17.45 11.77
C ALA A 595 25.88 16.07 11.69
N PRO A 596 24.64 15.96 11.15
CA PRO A 596 23.99 14.68 10.89
C PRO A 596 24.87 13.75 10.02
N PRO A 597 24.75 12.42 10.19
CA PRO A 597 25.42 11.48 9.30
C PRO A 597 24.80 11.58 7.89
N LEU A 598 25.47 10.99 6.90
CA LEU A 598 24.90 10.88 5.56
C LEU A 598 23.79 9.83 5.51
N PHE A 599 22.87 10.01 4.56
CA PHE A 599 21.88 9.01 4.17
C PHE A 599 22.23 8.42 2.80
N GLY A 600 22.18 7.09 2.71
CA GLY A 600 22.56 6.34 1.51
C GLY A 600 21.36 6.01 0.63
N LEU A 601 21.45 6.34 -0.66
CA LEU A 601 20.47 6.03 -1.71
C LEU A 601 21.00 4.92 -2.62
N ALA A 602 20.11 4.06 -3.10
CA ALA A 602 20.37 3.19 -4.24
C ALA A 602 19.53 3.66 -5.42
N THR A 603 20.15 3.77 -6.58
CA THR A 603 19.55 4.30 -7.79
C THR A 603 19.98 3.50 -9.01
N ASP A 604 19.28 3.68 -10.12
CA ASP A 604 19.59 2.96 -11.36
C ASP A 604 20.60 3.67 -12.25
N ASP A 605 20.61 5.01 -12.24
CA ASP A 605 21.36 5.87 -13.16
C ASP A 605 21.34 5.36 -14.62
N SER A 606 20.12 5.03 -15.06
CA SER A 606 19.95 4.33 -16.31
C SER A 606 20.07 5.23 -17.52
N HIS A 607 20.88 4.75 -18.46
CA HIS A 607 21.08 5.34 -19.79
C HIS A 607 20.61 4.39 -20.90
N HIS A 608 20.51 3.09 -20.62
CA HIS A 608 20.27 2.03 -21.60
C HIS A 608 19.01 1.19 -21.30
N TYR A 609 17.98 1.32 -22.14
CA TYR A 609 16.67 0.68 -21.95
C TYR A 609 16.35 -0.44 -22.97
N HIS A 610 17.30 -0.80 -23.81
CA HIS A 610 17.10 -1.75 -24.92
C HIS A 610 17.94 -3.01 -24.83
N GLY A 611 18.23 -3.45 -23.61
CA GLY A 611 19.11 -4.57 -23.31
C GLY A 611 20.58 -4.13 -23.15
N GLY A 612 21.42 -5.05 -22.67
CA GLY A 612 22.79 -4.77 -22.28
C GLY A 612 23.01 -4.87 -20.77
N THR A 613 24.28 -4.88 -20.36
CA THR A 613 24.71 -5.10 -18.96
C THR A 613 25.23 -3.82 -18.28
N THR A 614 25.13 -2.66 -18.93
CA THR A 614 25.64 -1.37 -18.43
C THR A 614 24.50 -0.35 -18.35
N ALA A 615 24.41 0.37 -17.23
CA ALA A 615 23.47 1.47 -17.00
C ALA A 615 22.01 1.17 -17.40
N SER A 616 21.51 -0.02 -17.01
CA SER A 616 20.14 -0.47 -17.32
C SER A 616 19.23 -0.43 -16.09
N PRO A 617 17.90 -0.30 -16.24
CA PRO A 617 17.02 -0.04 -15.11
C PRO A 617 16.75 -1.28 -14.26
N GLY A 618 16.28 -1.08 -13.03
CA GLY A 618 15.88 -2.15 -12.12
C GLY A 618 17.02 -2.77 -11.29
N ARG A 619 18.10 -2.05 -11.09
CA ARG A 619 19.30 -2.46 -10.34
C ARG A 619 19.35 -1.88 -8.94
N GLY A 620 18.90 -0.64 -8.75
CA GLY A 620 18.91 0.09 -7.49
C GLY A 620 17.65 0.93 -7.32
N TRP A 621 17.10 0.94 -6.10
CA TRP A 621 15.95 1.77 -5.77
C TRP A 621 15.88 2.08 -4.28
N ILE A 622 14.99 3.01 -3.94
CA ILE A 622 14.62 3.27 -2.55
C ILE A 622 13.22 2.77 -2.24
N MET A 623 13.04 2.32 -1.00
CA MET A 623 11.77 1.94 -0.41
C MET A 623 11.46 2.94 0.69
N LEU A 624 10.48 3.82 0.42
CA LEU A 624 10.19 4.98 1.25
C LEU A 624 8.90 4.81 2.05
N ARG A 625 8.94 5.12 3.34
CA ARG A 625 7.78 4.97 4.23
C ARG A 625 6.99 6.26 4.35
N ALA A 626 5.84 6.32 3.70
CA ALA A 626 4.95 7.47 3.76
C ALA A 626 3.46 7.08 3.73
N ARG A 627 2.62 7.95 4.27
CA ARG A 627 1.15 7.77 4.25
C ARG A 627 0.53 8.13 2.90
N ARG A 628 1.19 9.00 2.14
CA ARG A 628 0.72 9.53 0.86
C ARG A 628 1.86 9.48 -0.16
N LEU A 629 1.48 9.25 -1.40
CA LEU A 629 2.37 9.33 -2.56
C LEU A 629 2.21 10.73 -3.17
N THR A 630 2.95 11.69 -2.62
CA THR A 630 3.02 13.09 -3.05
C THR A 630 4.46 13.58 -2.92
N PRO A 631 4.93 14.55 -3.72
CA PRO A 631 6.31 15.03 -3.64
C PRO A 631 6.70 15.48 -2.22
N GLU A 632 5.81 16.18 -1.53
CA GLU A 632 6.05 16.67 -0.17
C GLU A 632 6.16 15.54 0.86
N ALA A 633 5.44 14.43 0.65
CA ALA A 633 5.47 13.30 1.57
C ALA A 633 6.75 12.48 1.38
N ILE A 634 7.18 12.33 0.12
CA ILE A 634 8.45 11.69 -0.27
C ILE A 634 9.61 12.49 0.30
N VAL A 635 9.69 13.78 -0.02
CA VAL A 635 10.78 14.65 0.43
C VAL A 635 10.88 14.69 1.95
N ARG A 636 9.76 14.81 2.67
CA ARG A 636 9.78 14.76 4.15
C ARG A 636 10.21 13.40 4.70
N ALA A 637 9.89 12.30 4.03
CA ALA A 637 10.32 10.97 4.48
C ALA A 637 11.82 10.79 4.29
N LEU A 638 12.37 11.25 3.15
CA LEU A 638 13.81 11.29 2.91
C LEU A 638 14.54 12.08 3.99
N GLN A 639 14.11 13.32 4.27
CA GLN A 639 14.70 14.17 5.33
C GLN A 639 14.68 13.53 6.73
N ARG A 640 13.71 12.65 7.01
CA ARG A 640 13.63 11.95 8.30
C ARG A 640 14.47 10.68 8.34
N GLY A 641 14.97 10.20 7.20
CA GLY A 641 15.57 8.88 7.07
C GLY A 641 14.54 7.74 7.10
N ASP A 642 13.26 8.02 6.82
CA ASP A 642 12.16 7.04 6.79
C ASP A 642 12.15 6.23 5.47
N PHE A 643 13.30 5.64 5.11
CA PHE A 643 13.46 4.83 3.90
C PHE A 643 14.62 3.83 4.06
N TYR A 644 14.73 2.89 3.13
CA TYR A 644 15.94 2.09 2.94
C TYR A 644 16.28 2.02 1.45
N ALA A 645 17.55 1.83 1.14
CA ALA A 645 18.06 1.58 -0.21
C ALA A 645 18.07 0.07 -0.48
N SER A 646 17.89 -0.36 -1.72
CA SER A 646 17.87 -1.78 -2.10
C SER A 646 18.35 -2.01 -3.51
N SER A 647 18.97 -3.17 -3.72
CA SER A 647 19.31 -3.77 -5.02
C SER A 647 18.71 -5.16 -5.21
N GLY A 648 17.61 -5.46 -4.49
CA GLY A 648 16.89 -6.74 -4.58
C GLY A 648 16.16 -7.15 -3.31
N VAL A 649 16.68 -6.78 -2.14
CA VAL A 649 16.07 -7.18 -0.86
C VAL A 649 14.92 -6.25 -0.48
N PHE A 650 13.76 -6.83 -0.16
CA PHE A 650 12.62 -6.13 0.42
C PHE A 650 12.56 -6.31 1.94
N LEU A 651 12.32 -5.20 2.65
CA LEU A 651 12.14 -5.17 4.10
C LEU A 651 10.69 -4.81 4.42
N ASN A 652 9.99 -5.72 5.10
CA ASN A 652 8.66 -5.49 5.64
C ASN A 652 8.69 -4.48 6.80
N THR A 653 9.74 -4.48 7.60
CA THR A 653 9.88 -3.59 8.77
C THR A 653 11.31 -3.06 8.89
N VAL A 654 11.42 -1.75 9.15
CA VAL A 654 12.63 -1.07 9.63
C VAL A 654 12.17 -0.08 10.70
N ASP A 655 12.22 -0.52 11.95
CA ASP A 655 11.68 0.23 13.09
C ASP A 655 12.76 0.47 14.14
N TYR A 656 13.06 1.74 14.39
CA TYR A 656 13.87 2.17 15.51
C TYR A 656 12.97 2.79 16.58
N ASP A 657 12.92 2.17 17.75
CA ASP A 657 12.30 2.75 18.94
C ASP A 657 13.40 3.49 19.73
N PRO A 658 13.42 4.84 19.75
CA PRO A 658 14.42 5.61 20.49
C PRO A 658 14.28 5.47 22.01
N GLY A 659 13.05 5.24 22.52
CA GLY A 659 12.80 5.07 23.96
C GLY A 659 13.33 3.73 24.47
N GLN A 660 13.22 2.69 23.65
CA GLN A 660 13.81 1.37 23.94
C GLN A 660 15.24 1.22 23.39
N ARG A 661 15.73 2.15 22.57
CA ARG A 661 17.00 2.05 21.83
C ARG A 661 17.12 0.76 21.02
N LYS A 662 16.02 0.34 20.39
CA LYS A 662 15.90 -0.95 19.73
C LYS A 662 15.62 -0.78 18.25
N LEU A 663 16.51 -1.30 17.41
CA LEU A 663 16.34 -1.38 15.97
C LEU A 663 15.86 -2.79 15.60
N ARG A 664 14.74 -2.87 14.89
CA ARG A 664 14.15 -4.12 14.40
C ARG A 664 14.03 -4.08 12.88
N ILE A 665 14.50 -5.14 12.24
CA ILE A 665 14.42 -5.37 10.80
C ILE A 665 13.68 -6.69 10.58
N VAL A 666 12.65 -6.66 9.72
CA VAL A 666 11.96 -7.86 9.24
C VAL A 666 12.02 -7.84 7.73
N ILE A 667 12.59 -8.90 7.18
CA ILE A 667 12.83 -9.09 5.74
C ILE A 667 11.55 -9.69 5.13
N ASP A 668 11.25 -9.33 3.89
CA ASP A 668 10.23 -10.01 3.10
C ASP A 668 10.84 -11.27 2.48
N PRO A 669 10.39 -12.48 2.87
CA PRO A 669 11.03 -13.70 2.42
C PRO A 669 10.83 -13.91 0.91
N ASP A 670 11.92 -14.24 0.21
CA ASP A 670 11.89 -14.65 -1.18
C ASP A 670 12.27 -16.13 -1.32
N GLY A 671 11.25 -16.99 -1.42
CA GLY A 671 11.43 -18.43 -1.57
C GLY A 671 12.30 -19.05 -0.47
N ASN A 672 13.46 -19.59 -0.86
CA ASN A 672 14.43 -20.22 0.04
C ASN A 672 15.69 -19.36 0.26
N ALA A 673 15.60 -18.04 0.04
CA ALA A 673 16.73 -17.13 0.23
C ALA A 673 17.24 -17.15 1.67
N GLU A 674 18.56 -17.14 1.82
CA GLU A 674 19.23 -16.99 3.11
C GLU A 674 19.69 -15.54 3.28
N PHE A 675 19.42 -14.97 4.45
CA PHE A 675 19.71 -13.56 4.72
C PHE A 675 20.72 -13.41 5.84
N THR A 676 21.72 -12.56 5.61
CA THR A 676 22.65 -12.07 6.62
C THR A 676 22.42 -10.58 6.86
N THR A 677 22.07 -10.20 8.08
CA THR A 677 22.02 -8.80 8.51
C THR A 677 23.28 -8.46 9.32
N ARG A 678 24.04 -7.45 8.88
CA ARG A 678 25.16 -6.88 9.63
C ARG A 678 24.77 -5.51 10.18
N PHE A 679 24.80 -5.35 11.49
CA PHE A 679 24.70 -4.06 12.16
C PHE A 679 26.09 -3.44 12.23
N ILE A 680 26.21 -2.21 11.73
CA ILE A 680 27.47 -1.51 11.49
C ILE A 680 27.42 -0.14 12.16
N GLY A 681 28.50 0.27 12.81
CA GLY A 681 28.59 1.58 13.45
C GLY A 681 29.98 1.88 13.99
N THR A 682 30.18 3.11 14.44
CA THR A 682 31.45 3.58 15.03
C THR A 682 31.26 3.84 16.52
N PRO A 683 32.10 3.30 17.42
CA PRO A 683 32.08 3.64 18.84
C PRO A 683 32.34 5.13 19.11
N ILE A 684 31.85 5.67 20.21
CA ILE A 684 32.08 7.08 20.59
C ILE A 684 33.56 7.36 20.89
N ASP A 685 34.28 6.38 21.44
CA ASP A 685 35.69 6.46 21.82
C ASP A 685 36.63 5.85 20.76
N PHE A 686 36.18 5.76 19.51
CA PHE A 686 36.94 5.18 18.41
C PHE A 686 38.33 5.82 18.23
N ASP A 687 39.31 5.02 17.78
CA ASP A 687 40.59 5.55 17.36
C ASP A 687 40.44 6.40 16.09
N ALA A 688 40.49 7.72 16.25
CA ALA A 688 40.40 8.68 15.16
C ALA A 688 41.71 8.84 14.35
N SER A 689 42.75 8.06 14.65
CA SER A 689 43.98 8.06 13.87
C SER A 689 43.73 7.61 12.43
N SER A 690 44.52 8.16 11.51
CA SER A 690 44.45 7.84 10.09
C SER A 690 45.81 8.01 9.42
N SER A 691 46.08 7.22 8.39
CA SER A 691 47.27 7.31 7.55
C SER A 691 46.93 7.79 6.14
N ALA A 692 47.89 8.40 5.45
CA ALA A 692 47.72 8.72 4.03
C ALA A 692 47.52 7.42 3.25
N ARG A 693 46.50 7.36 2.39
CA ARG A 693 46.33 6.23 1.48
C ARG A 693 47.42 6.27 0.42
N ILE A 694 48.07 5.14 0.17
CA ILE A 694 49.13 5.02 -0.81
C ILE A 694 48.58 4.37 -2.08
N ASP A 695 48.76 5.02 -3.22
CA ASP A 695 48.45 4.43 -4.52
C ASP A 695 49.44 3.30 -4.80
N LYS A 696 48.95 2.08 -4.96
CA LYS A 696 49.81 0.90 -5.19
C LYS A 696 50.54 0.93 -6.53
N LEU A 697 50.04 1.68 -7.51
CA LEU A 697 50.66 1.79 -8.83
C LEU A 697 51.84 2.78 -8.82
N THR A 698 51.73 3.88 -8.09
CA THR A 698 52.75 4.96 -8.08
C THR A 698 53.62 4.95 -6.84
N GLY A 699 53.16 4.37 -5.73
CA GLY A 699 53.81 4.44 -4.42
C GLY A 699 53.62 5.78 -3.70
N GLU A 700 52.89 6.72 -4.31
CA GLU A 700 52.69 8.06 -3.78
C GLU A 700 51.37 8.18 -2.98
N PRO A 701 51.28 9.12 -2.01
CA PRO A 701 50.04 9.42 -1.33
C PRO A 701 48.94 9.87 -2.29
N VAL A 702 47.74 9.30 -2.15
CA VAL A 702 46.52 9.77 -2.83
C VAL A 702 46.08 11.05 -2.14
N ALA A 703 46.12 12.16 -2.87
CA ALA A 703 45.74 13.47 -2.33
C ALA A 703 44.33 13.44 -1.70
N GLY A 704 44.23 13.96 -0.47
CA GLY A 704 42.97 14.08 0.27
C GLY A 704 42.39 12.77 0.83
N THR A 705 42.86 11.60 0.42
CA THR A 705 42.28 10.31 0.84
C THR A 705 43.11 9.65 1.94
N ARG A 706 42.44 9.16 2.99
CA ARG A 706 43.09 8.54 4.14
C ARG A 706 42.49 7.18 4.45
N ASP A 707 43.30 6.32 5.08
CA ASP A 707 42.86 5.06 5.68
C ASP A 707 42.69 5.27 7.19
N TYR A 708 41.52 4.92 7.70
CA TYR A 708 41.14 5.06 9.11
C TYR A 708 41.26 3.73 9.86
N SER A 709 41.25 3.80 11.20
CA SER A 709 41.22 2.62 12.07
C SER A 709 40.00 1.72 11.78
N GLN A 710 40.08 0.46 12.22
CA GLN A 710 39.00 -0.52 12.08
C GLN A 710 37.81 -0.25 13.01
N ASP A 711 37.89 0.76 13.88
CA ASP A 711 36.75 1.16 14.71
C ASP A 711 35.69 1.93 13.91
N VAL A 712 36.10 2.60 12.82
CA VAL A 712 35.20 3.32 11.93
C VAL A 712 34.40 2.33 11.08
N GLY A 713 33.07 2.35 11.20
CA GLY A 713 32.22 1.42 10.44
C GLY A 713 32.37 -0.04 10.86
N LYS A 714 32.66 -0.29 12.13
CA LYS A 714 32.83 -1.64 12.67
C LYS A 714 31.52 -2.44 12.61
N VAL A 715 31.62 -3.72 12.28
CA VAL A 715 30.49 -4.67 12.44
C VAL A 715 30.27 -4.92 13.94
N LEU A 716 29.14 -4.43 14.45
CA LEU A 716 28.73 -4.54 15.85
C LEU A 716 28.05 -5.87 16.15
N ALA A 717 27.25 -6.36 15.21
CA ALA A 717 26.58 -7.65 15.30
C ALA A 717 26.24 -8.21 13.92
N THR A 718 26.15 -9.53 13.83
CA THR A 718 25.69 -10.25 12.63
C THR A 718 24.57 -11.20 13.02
N VAL A 719 23.47 -11.18 12.27
CA VAL A 719 22.29 -12.04 12.48
C VAL A 719 21.96 -12.76 11.19
N GLN A 720 21.66 -14.05 11.30
CA GLN A 720 21.17 -14.88 10.20
C GLN A 720 19.65 -15.04 10.28
N GLY A 721 18.99 -15.04 9.13
CA GLY A 721 17.56 -15.27 8.99
C GLY A 721 16.75 -14.00 8.71
N GLU A 722 15.42 -14.17 8.61
CA GLU A 722 14.46 -13.16 8.14
C GLU A 722 14.17 -12.03 9.14
N GLN A 723 14.66 -12.15 10.38
CA GLN A 723 14.43 -11.18 11.43
C GLN A 723 15.72 -10.86 12.16
N ALA A 724 16.04 -9.57 12.25
CA ALA A 724 17.21 -9.08 12.94
C ALA A 724 16.83 -7.97 13.92
N VAL A 725 17.43 -8.02 15.11
CA VAL A 725 17.22 -7.03 16.16
C VAL A 725 18.56 -6.63 16.73
N TYR A 726 18.78 -5.32 16.85
CA TYR A 726 19.93 -4.76 17.55
C TYR A 726 19.46 -3.82 18.65
N GLN A 727 20.06 -3.98 19.83
CA GLN A 727 19.81 -3.17 21.00
C GLN A 727 21.00 -2.24 21.18
N LEU A 728 20.81 -0.94 20.92
CA LEU A 728 21.89 0.03 21.02
C LEU A 728 22.29 0.20 22.50
N THR A 729 23.59 0.20 22.78
CA THR A 729 24.11 0.41 24.14
C THR A 729 24.10 1.89 24.50
N GLY A 730 24.20 2.76 23.49
CA GLY A 730 24.40 4.21 23.64
C GLY A 730 25.86 4.62 23.54
N ASP A 731 26.78 3.66 23.32
CA ASP A 731 28.21 3.90 23.12
C ASP A 731 28.57 3.97 21.63
N GLU A 732 27.57 3.90 20.75
CA GLU A 732 27.72 4.04 19.31
C GLU A 732 27.43 5.49 18.87
N LEU A 733 28.24 6.04 17.97
CA LEU A 733 27.95 7.30 17.28
C LEU A 733 26.69 7.16 16.40
N TYR A 734 26.54 6.01 15.76
CA TYR A 734 25.36 5.62 14.99
C TYR A 734 25.35 4.10 14.79
N VAL A 735 24.20 3.56 14.40
CA VAL A 735 24.08 2.18 13.92
C VAL A 735 23.26 2.16 12.63
N ARG A 736 23.79 1.56 11.58
CA ARG A 736 23.07 1.20 10.34
C ARG A 736 23.10 -0.32 10.16
N ALA A 737 22.34 -0.83 9.20
CA ALA A 737 22.38 -2.23 8.84
C ALA A 737 22.51 -2.44 7.32
N THR A 738 23.31 -3.44 6.95
CA THR A 738 23.34 -4.00 5.59
C THR A 738 22.75 -5.40 5.65
N VAL A 739 21.70 -5.64 4.89
CA VAL A 739 21.09 -6.96 4.69
C VAL A 739 21.59 -7.50 3.36
N THR A 740 22.06 -8.73 3.33
CA THR A 740 22.53 -9.41 2.12
C THR A 740 21.79 -10.73 1.96
N SER A 741 21.24 -10.96 0.78
CA SER A 741 20.67 -12.24 0.35
C SER A 741 21.76 -13.14 -0.26
N ASN A 742 21.56 -14.45 -0.27
CA ASN A 742 22.37 -15.35 -1.10
C ASN A 742 21.90 -15.42 -2.56
N GLN A 743 20.81 -14.72 -2.91
CA GLN A 743 20.29 -14.65 -4.28
C GLN A 743 21.04 -13.62 -5.14
N VAL A 744 21.07 -13.89 -6.44
CA VAL A 744 21.60 -12.99 -7.46
C VAL A 744 20.46 -12.10 -7.95
N PRO A 745 20.64 -10.76 -8.04
CA PRO A 745 19.62 -9.87 -8.58
C PRO A 745 19.23 -10.25 -10.01
N ASP A 746 17.97 -10.00 -10.40
CA ASP A 746 17.47 -10.21 -11.77
C ASP A 746 18.30 -9.48 -12.84
N ASN A 747 18.81 -8.29 -12.50
CA ASN A 747 19.69 -7.48 -13.33
C ASN A 747 20.94 -7.08 -12.53
N PRO A 748 21.96 -7.94 -12.45
CA PRO A 748 23.10 -7.72 -11.57
C PRO A 748 24.11 -6.73 -12.17
N THR A 749 24.88 -6.07 -11.30
CA THR A 749 26.14 -5.40 -11.66
C THR A 749 27.32 -6.30 -11.31
N THR A 750 28.50 -6.04 -11.89
CA THR A 750 29.73 -6.75 -11.51
C THR A 750 30.14 -6.47 -10.06
N GLU A 751 29.64 -5.38 -9.48
CA GLU A 751 30.04 -4.87 -8.17
C GLU A 751 29.07 -5.28 -7.05
N SER A 752 27.84 -5.69 -7.40
CA SER A 752 26.85 -6.25 -6.47
C SER A 752 26.36 -7.62 -6.94
N PRO A 753 27.13 -8.70 -6.72
CA PRO A 753 26.77 -10.05 -7.17
C PRO A 753 25.59 -10.66 -6.42
N PHE A 754 25.22 -10.08 -5.28
CA PHE A 754 24.10 -10.52 -4.44
C PHE A 754 23.16 -9.35 -4.16
N GLU A 755 21.89 -9.67 -3.93
CA GLU A 755 20.90 -8.67 -3.54
C GLU A 755 21.23 -8.10 -2.16
N LYS A 756 21.03 -6.79 -2.01
CA LYS A 756 21.26 -6.09 -0.74
C LYS A 756 20.14 -5.11 -0.41
N ALA A 757 20.07 -4.77 0.87
CA ALA A 757 19.39 -3.57 1.34
C ALA A 757 20.24 -2.85 2.41
N TRP A 758 20.18 -1.52 2.41
CA TRP A 758 20.88 -0.66 3.36
C TRP A 758 19.88 0.21 4.11
N THR A 759 19.86 0.10 5.44
CA THR A 759 19.08 1.00 6.28
C THR A 759 19.84 2.30 6.53
N GLN A 760 19.12 3.37 6.87
CA GLN A 760 19.76 4.62 7.29
C GLN A 760 20.40 4.50 8.69
N PRO A 761 21.29 5.44 9.08
CA PRO A 761 21.88 5.46 10.41
C PRO A 761 20.86 5.86 11.48
N PHE A 762 20.84 5.11 12.58
CA PHE A 762 20.01 5.33 13.77
C PHE A 762 20.87 5.67 14.99
N GLY A 763 20.23 6.13 16.07
CA GLY A 763 20.90 6.41 17.35
C GLY A 763 21.69 7.72 17.43
N TRP A 764 22.04 8.34 16.30
CA TRP A 764 22.96 9.49 16.24
C TRP A 764 22.43 10.82 16.82
N ARG A 765 21.11 11.04 16.84
CA ARG A 765 20.51 12.35 17.21
C ARG A 765 20.90 12.81 18.63
N VAL A 766 21.04 11.86 19.56
CA VAL A 766 21.40 12.15 20.96
C VAL A 766 22.74 12.86 21.09
N HIS A 767 23.64 12.69 20.12
CA HIS A 767 24.97 13.32 20.12
C HIS A 767 24.94 14.77 19.65
N LEU A 768 24.00 15.14 18.79
CA LEU A 768 23.84 16.53 18.35
C LEU A 768 23.04 17.37 19.35
N GLU A 769 22.06 16.77 20.03
CA GLU A 769 21.24 17.46 21.04
C GLU A 769 22.07 17.87 22.27
N LYS A 770 22.94 16.99 22.78
CA LYS A 770 23.84 17.27 23.92
C LYS A 770 24.78 18.46 23.67
N ASN A 771 25.19 18.69 22.43
CA ASN A 771 26.09 19.79 22.08
C ASN A 771 25.36 21.14 21.99
N ARG A 772 24.06 21.15 21.63
CA ARG A 772 23.23 22.35 21.67
C ARG A 772 22.96 22.82 23.10
N GLU A 773 22.78 21.90 24.04
CA GLU A 773 22.58 22.26 25.46
C GLU A 773 23.85 22.87 26.07
N LYS A 774 25.04 22.36 25.74
CA LYS A 774 26.32 22.95 26.16
C LYS A 774 26.57 24.35 25.59
N SER A 775 26.16 24.61 24.34
CA SER A 775 26.34 25.93 23.70
C SER A 775 25.37 27.02 24.17
N VAL A 776 24.36 26.68 24.97
CA VAL A 776 23.40 27.64 25.56
C VAL A 776 23.72 27.92 27.04
N SER A 777 24.58 27.10 27.65
CA SER A 777 25.08 27.29 29.02
C SER A 777 26.42 28.05 29.11
N ASP A 778 27.10 28.25 27.97
CA ASP A 778 28.26 29.12 27.79
C ASP A 778 27.83 30.41 27.05
#